data_AF-A0AB74CQY6-F1
#
_entry.id   AF-A0AB74CQY6-F1
#
_cell.length_a   1.000
_cell.length_b   1.000
_cell.length_c   1.000
_cell.angle_alpha   90.00
_cell.angle_beta   90.00
_cell.angle_gamma   90.00
#
_symmetry.space_group_name_H-M   'P 1'
#
loop_
_entity.id
_entity.type
_entity.pdbx_description
1 polymer ?
#
loop_
_entity_poly.entity_id
_entity_poly.type
_entity_poly.pdbx_seq_one_letter_code
_entity_poly.pdbx_strand_id
1 'polypeptide(L)'
;MGARTSLLTPPNLTTHSQSNHAVIPVVSQTQRVLQQAWIDTLQLSDDKFGLEADFLSLGGDSIAAINLVSYLRCKHLKISVRDVLKYPVLGAMAGQLKRESDNTQQIKQETFVSPPEVDAAISATSLQPTEYEYIYPCPSGQAEFLTQGAHPEALWSLMTDKKLTTTNDILRTTFTNCHGRWYGVVLRDGTPMVEIYDNVNNNEQRNQIIKSLDQHRFVFGQPFIRYAILHLSTGKTEIVTKLDRGLYDGTLLRIFGEHFEAYQRNSALERFTLFKVFAFHIWQMDKSRTLSFWKQSAKRPITFGFPSASIKEPRINSVYVHTINLEFDAFAKSTGATVSIIFQSIFQLWLALRSNQRDVAFDYLYTDRNVDLVGLQTINSIYTNFLPMRSTVNALIPVSEFLHQTQDKFWQYTENSTVGMDEIHKACETTREGFSNKTLFLFQPFEPVIATEKQYQKWIVMAKSQVTIPQPYALVFEVVKTADMNEYKLKFSFDNLLAEVVANSALTVPAPVLTIAKRAIKLRKQVTSSVLGQGDTENNKRHAHFIAALEKPTQTSSTKDGDADLDMFLNKFAVLTVEEPQEPEQEQRASPRSQKLVKVELVENDEDEATASYFGHMFFKAFCLFQDLHNMRAFISHTWSEYRDKRIDLVNATLVTDSALQLARDLAQEVVDDWASSTLSPDDNIQDLVFKAACVIRRILPIPSAEIGLPYNKHMADVAEWCYLPTWVILGSSARVLQDNHLPVFKKGYFGIYDPKANRAGMSLGQKFNEDKILLQLLPEFCMIGTFGIRMPSSDSITKGLIEFRKTKKVDPWLCFASQILLDVHHTMRYNTFKYYLRISKTHPQPPFWSKEGDDEIKDIHFTVGSWIIKDPFAEVRRRSMPGNSAPEKHVLLSQHPILCGLFLFHLNIRMQSAGQQLITQWYDVQQLALLYNPVKVQTHKNLSWPDMEAFIEIHGKSHIFIGSRPKNAGESLNRLELATAVTKTAICEQSVEGLPAVPED
;
A
#
# COMPACT_ATOMS: atom_id res chain seq x y z
N MET A 1 4.24 26.27 17.31
CA MET A 1 5.03 25.26 16.57
C MET A 1 4.34 23.92 16.77
N GLY A 2 3.58 23.50 15.77
CA GLY A 2 2.80 22.26 15.77
C GLY A 2 2.46 21.98 14.31
N ALA A 3 3.27 21.13 13.67
CA ALA A 3 3.15 20.85 12.25
C ALA A 3 2.21 19.65 12.05
N ARG A 4 0.97 19.97 11.65
CA ARG A 4 0.03 19.00 11.07
C ARG A 4 0.62 18.48 9.76
N THR A 5 1.06 17.24 9.74
CA THR A 5 1.37 16.47 8.53
C THR A 5 0.05 16.09 7.84
N SER A 6 -0.45 17.01 7.01
CA SER A 6 -1.45 16.68 5.99
C SER A 6 -0.77 15.90 4.88
N LEU A 7 -0.89 14.56 4.92
CA LEU A 7 -0.56 13.70 3.80
C LEU A 7 -1.56 13.99 2.68
N LEU A 8 -1.06 14.58 1.60
CA LEU A 8 -1.77 14.92 0.39
C LEU A 8 -2.40 13.65 -0.20
N THR A 9 -3.73 13.58 -0.13
CA THR A 9 -4.59 12.77 -0.99
C THR A 9 -4.17 12.86 -2.46
N PRO A 10 -4.18 11.76 -3.23
CA PRO A 10 -4.15 11.86 -4.69
C PRO A 10 -5.32 12.75 -5.15
N PRO A 11 -5.15 13.57 -6.21
CA PRO A 11 -6.24 14.40 -6.70
C PRO A 11 -7.42 13.50 -7.10
N ASN A 12 -8.57 13.76 -6.46
CA ASN A 12 -9.87 13.26 -6.83
C ASN A 12 -10.04 13.29 -8.37
N LEU A 13 -10.04 12.13 -9.01
CA LEU A 13 -10.56 11.92 -10.37
C LEU A 13 -12.09 11.90 -10.40
N THR A 14 -12.75 12.58 -9.44
CA THR A 14 -14.18 12.93 -9.53
C THR A 14 -14.34 14.32 -10.12
N THR A 15 -13.88 14.49 -11.37
CA THR A 15 -14.56 15.37 -12.30
C THR A 15 -14.79 14.57 -13.56
N HIS A 16 -16.06 14.26 -13.82
CA HIS A 16 -16.50 13.77 -15.11
C HIS A 16 -16.07 14.80 -16.18
N SER A 17 -14.88 14.63 -16.76
CA SER A 17 -14.69 15.01 -18.15
C SER A 17 -15.49 13.99 -18.95
N GLN A 18 -16.67 14.41 -19.39
CA GLN A 18 -17.47 13.68 -20.36
C GLN A 18 -16.61 13.47 -21.60
N SER A 19 -15.92 12.34 -21.69
CA SER A 19 -15.67 11.75 -23.00
C SER A 19 -17.05 11.46 -23.58
N ASN A 20 -17.45 12.19 -24.62
CA ASN A 20 -18.63 11.89 -25.44
C ASN A 20 -18.44 10.54 -26.15
N HIS A 21 -18.43 9.44 -25.39
CA HIS A 21 -18.77 8.13 -25.92
C HIS A 21 -20.28 8.12 -26.07
N ALA A 22 -20.74 7.93 -27.31
CA ALA A 22 -22.16 7.80 -27.60
C ALA A 22 -22.71 6.58 -26.85
N VAL A 23 -23.51 6.83 -25.81
CA VAL A 23 -24.21 5.81 -25.02
C VAL A 23 -25.07 4.98 -25.97
N ILE A 24 -24.90 3.66 -26.01
CA ILE A 24 -25.71 2.80 -26.88
C ILE A 24 -27.07 2.62 -26.21
N PRO A 25 -28.16 3.17 -26.78
CA PRO A 25 -29.45 3.22 -26.10
C PRO A 25 -30.04 1.82 -25.89
N VAL A 26 -30.77 1.68 -24.80
CA VAL A 26 -31.48 0.45 -24.45
C VAL A 26 -32.73 0.30 -25.33
N VAL A 27 -32.70 -0.66 -26.26
CA VAL A 27 -33.70 -0.74 -27.35
C VAL A 27 -34.90 -1.65 -27.01
N SER A 28 -34.67 -2.76 -26.29
CA SER A 28 -35.73 -3.75 -26.00
C SER A 28 -36.31 -3.62 -24.59
N GLN A 29 -37.56 -4.06 -24.42
CA GLN A 29 -38.24 -4.07 -23.11
C GLN A 29 -37.46 -4.91 -22.06
N THR A 30 -36.90 -6.06 -22.46
CA THR A 30 -36.09 -6.90 -21.58
C THR A 30 -34.82 -6.19 -21.12
N GLN A 31 -34.14 -5.45 -22.01
CA GLN A 31 -32.97 -4.68 -21.63
C GLN A 31 -33.33 -3.50 -20.70
N ARG A 32 -34.50 -2.86 -20.85
CA ARG A 32 -34.95 -1.81 -19.91
C ARG A 32 -35.25 -2.36 -18.52
N VAL A 33 -35.87 -3.54 -18.44
CA VAL A 33 -36.07 -4.23 -17.15
C VAL A 33 -34.73 -4.56 -16.50
N LEU A 34 -33.74 -5.00 -17.29
CA LEU A 34 -32.39 -5.27 -16.79
C LEU A 34 -31.67 -3.99 -16.31
N GLN A 35 -31.76 -2.90 -17.08
CA GLN A 35 -31.19 -1.60 -16.71
C GLN A 35 -31.80 -1.06 -15.42
N GLN A 36 -33.13 -1.12 -15.28
CA GLN A 36 -33.80 -0.73 -14.04
C GLN A 36 -33.37 -1.61 -12.87
N ALA A 37 -33.24 -2.92 -13.09
CA ALA A 37 -32.75 -3.84 -12.06
C ALA A 37 -31.32 -3.49 -11.61
N TRP A 38 -30.45 -3.02 -12.51
CA TRP A 38 -29.11 -2.54 -12.16
C TRP A 38 -29.17 -1.24 -11.33
N ILE A 39 -30.00 -0.29 -11.74
CA ILE A 39 -30.20 0.98 -11.01
C ILE A 39 -30.64 0.69 -9.57
N ASP A 40 -31.63 -0.17 -9.39
CA ASP A 40 -32.18 -0.51 -8.08
C ASP A 40 -31.17 -1.31 -7.23
N THR A 41 -30.44 -2.26 -7.85
CA THR A 41 -29.51 -3.14 -7.12
C THR A 41 -28.21 -2.45 -6.73
N LEU A 42 -27.67 -1.60 -7.61
CA LEU A 42 -26.41 -0.87 -7.40
C LEU A 42 -26.64 0.53 -6.81
N GLN A 43 -27.90 0.92 -6.56
CA GLN A 43 -28.30 2.23 -6.04
C GLN A 43 -27.75 3.40 -6.88
N LEU A 44 -27.80 3.26 -8.21
CA LEU A 44 -27.33 4.28 -9.14
C LEU A 44 -28.33 5.44 -9.21
N SER A 45 -27.83 6.67 -9.35
CA SER A 45 -28.65 7.89 -9.30
C SER A 45 -29.34 8.27 -10.61
N ASP A 46 -28.89 7.75 -11.76
CA ASP A 46 -29.43 8.08 -13.10
C ASP A 46 -29.33 6.86 -14.06
N ASP A 47 -30.11 6.86 -15.14
CA ASP A 47 -30.15 5.88 -16.25
C ASP A 47 -29.13 6.16 -17.38
N LYS A 48 -28.09 6.97 -17.11
CA LYS A 48 -27.10 7.47 -18.09
C LYS A 48 -26.06 6.43 -18.54
N PHE A 49 -26.40 5.14 -18.57
CA PHE A 49 -25.52 4.07 -19.05
C PHE A 49 -26.24 3.14 -20.04
N GLY A 50 -25.56 2.76 -21.11
CA GLY A 50 -26.12 2.02 -22.23
C GLY A 50 -25.84 0.53 -22.23
N LEU A 51 -25.98 -0.12 -23.38
CA LEU A 51 -25.69 -1.55 -23.55
C LEU A 51 -24.21 -1.91 -23.34
N GLU A 52 -23.30 -0.93 -23.44
CA GLU A 52 -21.86 -1.06 -23.21
C GLU A 52 -21.46 -1.05 -21.74
N ALA A 53 -22.39 -0.75 -20.83
CA ALA A 53 -22.10 -0.63 -19.41
C ALA A 53 -21.66 -1.97 -18.81
N ASP A 54 -20.62 -1.94 -17.99
CA ASP A 54 -20.05 -3.12 -17.32
C ASP A 54 -20.46 -3.17 -15.84
N PHE A 55 -21.06 -4.29 -15.43
CA PHE A 55 -21.63 -4.51 -14.11
C PHE A 55 -20.59 -4.38 -13.00
N LEU A 56 -19.39 -4.93 -13.20
CA LEU A 56 -18.30 -4.90 -12.21
C LEU A 56 -17.71 -3.50 -12.07
N SER A 57 -17.55 -2.80 -13.20
CA SER A 57 -17.03 -1.44 -13.26
C SER A 57 -17.92 -0.43 -12.54
N LEU A 58 -19.24 -0.66 -12.56
CA LEU A 58 -20.24 0.13 -11.83
C LEU A 58 -20.38 -0.25 -10.34
N GLY A 59 -19.48 -1.09 -9.82
CA GLY A 59 -19.46 -1.48 -8.40
C GLY A 59 -20.25 -2.75 -8.09
N GLY A 60 -20.64 -3.51 -9.12
CA GLY A 60 -21.25 -4.83 -8.94
C GLY A 60 -20.26 -5.84 -8.37
N ASP A 61 -20.70 -6.60 -7.38
CA ASP A 61 -19.99 -7.73 -6.80
C ASP A 61 -20.87 -8.99 -6.82
N SER A 62 -20.43 -10.06 -6.16
CA SER A 62 -21.17 -11.33 -6.10
C SER A 62 -22.50 -11.21 -5.34
N ILE A 63 -22.60 -10.31 -4.35
CA ILE A 63 -23.84 -10.08 -3.59
C ILE A 63 -24.83 -9.27 -4.46
N ALA A 64 -24.35 -8.23 -5.14
CA ALA A 64 -25.13 -7.48 -6.11
C ALA A 64 -25.63 -8.40 -7.23
N ALA A 65 -24.82 -9.34 -7.72
CA ALA A 65 -25.25 -10.32 -8.73
C ALA A 65 -26.37 -11.24 -8.20
N ILE A 66 -26.27 -11.71 -6.95
CA ILE A 66 -27.32 -12.50 -6.29
C ILE A 66 -28.63 -11.69 -6.15
N ASN A 67 -28.53 -10.43 -5.74
CA ASN A 67 -29.68 -9.53 -5.61
C ASN A 67 -30.32 -9.24 -6.97
N LEU A 68 -29.50 -9.00 -7.99
CA LEU A 68 -29.94 -8.78 -9.37
C LEU A 68 -30.71 -9.98 -9.92
N VAL A 69 -30.15 -11.20 -9.77
CA VAL A 69 -30.82 -12.44 -10.18
C VAL A 69 -32.16 -12.59 -9.46
N SER A 70 -32.19 -12.32 -8.15
CA SER A 70 -33.42 -12.40 -7.35
C SER A 70 -34.48 -11.40 -7.83
N TYR A 71 -34.07 -10.17 -8.13
CA TYR A 71 -34.95 -9.12 -8.67
C TYR A 71 -35.53 -9.51 -10.04
N LEU A 72 -34.69 -10.02 -10.94
CA LEU A 72 -35.09 -10.43 -12.28
C LEU A 72 -36.07 -11.61 -12.26
N ARG A 73 -35.90 -12.55 -11.33
CA ARG A 73 -36.85 -13.66 -11.13
C ARG A 73 -38.25 -13.16 -10.74
N CYS A 74 -38.34 -12.13 -9.89
CA CYS A 74 -39.63 -11.49 -9.57
C CYS A 74 -40.31 -10.85 -10.79
N LYS A 75 -39.59 -10.67 -11.90
CA LYS A 75 -40.09 -10.19 -13.19
C LYS A 75 -40.19 -11.30 -14.25
N HIS A 76 -40.18 -12.57 -13.84
CA HIS A 76 -40.24 -13.76 -14.72
C HIS A 76 -39.07 -13.88 -15.71
N LEU A 77 -37.91 -13.33 -15.35
CA LEU A 77 -36.67 -13.43 -16.12
C LEU A 77 -35.66 -14.29 -15.35
N LYS A 78 -35.09 -15.29 -16.02
CA LYS A 78 -34.09 -16.20 -15.46
C LYS A 78 -32.71 -15.94 -16.05
N ILE A 79 -31.75 -15.78 -15.15
CA ILE A 79 -30.31 -15.75 -15.41
C ILE A 79 -29.58 -16.32 -14.19
N SER A 80 -28.45 -16.99 -14.39
CA SER A 80 -27.63 -17.49 -13.27
C SER A 80 -26.69 -16.40 -12.75
N VAL A 81 -26.27 -16.49 -11.48
CA VAL A 81 -25.25 -15.58 -10.91
C VAL A 81 -23.95 -15.67 -11.71
N ARG A 82 -23.60 -16.88 -12.16
CA ARG A 82 -22.46 -17.12 -13.05
C ARG A 82 -22.57 -16.34 -14.34
N ASP A 83 -23.72 -16.38 -15.01
CA ASP A 83 -23.91 -15.67 -16.29
C ASP A 83 -23.85 -14.15 -16.11
N VAL A 84 -24.36 -13.62 -14.99
CA VAL A 84 -24.24 -12.20 -14.65
C VAL A 84 -22.77 -11.77 -14.57
N LEU A 85 -21.94 -12.55 -13.87
CA LEU A 85 -20.54 -12.20 -13.65
C LEU A 85 -19.63 -12.55 -14.84
N LYS A 86 -20.01 -13.56 -15.64
CA LYS A 86 -19.28 -13.97 -16.85
C LYS A 86 -19.58 -13.06 -18.04
N TYR A 87 -20.80 -12.53 -18.11
CA TYR A 87 -21.23 -11.59 -19.13
C TYR A 87 -21.58 -10.25 -18.46
N PRO A 88 -20.60 -9.54 -17.86
CA PRO A 88 -20.87 -8.37 -17.03
C PRO A 88 -21.35 -7.17 -17.85
N VAL A 89 -21.19 -7.16 -19.17
CA VAL A 89 -21.66 -6.09 -20.04
C VAL A 89 -23.18 -6.19 -20.23
N LEU A 90 -23.93 -5.09 -20.03
CA LEU A 90 -25.39 -5.07 -20.01
C LEU A 90 -26.03 -5.69 -21.27
N GLY A 91 -25.50 -5.37 -22.46
CA GLY A 91 -25.94 -5.96 -23.73
C GLY A 91 -25.68 -7.47 -23.82
N ALA A 92 -24.52 -7.93 -23.35
CA ALA A 92 -24.17 -9.36 -23.34
C ALA A 92 -25.01 -10.13 -22.31
N MET A 93 -25.23 -9.55 -21.13
CA MET A 93 -26.08 -10.08 -20.07
C MET A 93 -27.53 -10.21 -20.52
N ALA A 94 -28.04 -9.19 -21.21
CA ALA A 94 -29.39 -9.24 -21.77
C ALA A 94 -29.58 -10.40 -22.76
N GLY A 95 -28.53 -10.79 -23.50
CA GLY A 95 -28.52 -11.94 -24.39
C GLY A 95 -28.60 -13.30 -23.68
N GLN A 96 -28.28 -13.36 -22.37
CA GLN A 96 -28.37 -14.59 -21.57
C GLN A 96 -29.72 -14.73 -20.85
N LEU A 97 -30.55 -13.69 -20.82
CA LEU A 97 -31.84 -13.73 -20.14
C LEU A 97 -32.80 -14.69 -20.84
N LYS A 98 -33.37 -15.61 -20.07
CA LYS A 98 -34.43 -16.50 -20.51
C LYS A 98 -35.74 -16.06 -19.89
N ARG A 99 -36.80 -15.97 -20.68
CA ARG A 99 -38.16 -15.85 -20.11
C ARG A 99 -38.51 -17.17 -19.46
N GLU A 100 -39.04 -17.11 -18.25
CA GLU A 100 -39.67 -18.28 -17.66
C GLU A 100 -40.86 -18.66 -18.55
N SER A 101 -40.85 -19.88 -19.08
CA SER A 101 -42.01 -20.40 -19.81
C SER A 101 -43.17 -20.56 -18.83
N ASP A 102 -44.39 -20.17 -19.22
CA ASP A 102 -45.64 -20.33 -18.45
C ASP A 102 -45.94 -21.78 -18.02
N ASN A 103 -45.15 -22.75 -18.47
CA ASN A 103 -45.01 -24.06 -17.82
C ASN A 103 -44.20 -23.94 -16.52
N THR A 104 -44.69 -23.17 -15.55
CA THR A 104 -44.48 -23.55 -14.16
C THR A 104 -45.32 -24.82 -13.98
N GLN A 105 -44.73 -25.99 -14.25
CA GLN A 105 -45.20 -27.19 -13.59
C GLN A 105 -45.21 -26.83 -12.11
N GLN A 106 -46.40 -26.65 -11.53
CA GLN A 106 -46.56 -26.62 -10.09
C GLN A 106 -45.88 -27.87 -9.58
N ILE A 107 -44.64 -27.73 -9.09
CA ILE A 107 -43.96 -28.81 -8.40
C ILE A 107 -44.90 -29.14 -7.26
N LYS A 108 -45.52 -30.32 -7.36
CA LYS A 108 -46.46 -30.81 -6.37
C LYS A 108 -45.69 -30.84 -5.06
N GLN A 109 -45.98 -29.92 -4.14
CA GLN A 109 -45.26 -29.83 -2.88
C GLN A 109 -45.43 -31.15 -2.15
N GLU A 110 -44.40 -31.97 -2.15
CA GLU A 110 -44.39 -33.22 -1.40
C GLU A 110 -44.53 -32.87 0.08
N THR A 111 -45.51 -33.49 0.72
CA THR A 111 -45.67 -33.36 2.18
C THR A 111 -44.60 -34.20 2.84
N PHE A 112 -43.65 -33.54 3.51
CA PHE A 112 -42.68 -34.23 4.32
C PHE A 112 -43.38 -34.95 5.48
N VAL A 113 -43.17 -36.26 5.58
CA VAL A 113 -43.62 -37.08 6.71
C VAL A 113 -42.41 -37.28 7.63
N SER A 114 -42.59 -37.02 8.93
CA SER A 114 -41.51 -37.23 9.90
C SER A 114 -41.11 -38.70 9.94
N PRO A 115 -39.79 -39.00 9.98
CA PRO A 115 -39.33 -40.37 10.23
C PRO A 115 -39.76 -40.85 11.63
N PRO A 116 -40.05 -42.15 11.82
CA PRO A 116 -40.46 -42.70 13.11
C PRO A 116 -39.47 -42.42 14.25
N GLU A 117 -38.18 -42.31 13.94
CA GLU A 117 -37.13 -42.01 14.90
C GLU A 117 -37.26 -40.59 15.47
N VAL A 118 -37.69 -39.64 14.63
CA VAL A 118 -37.94 -38.25 15.05
C VAL A 118 -39.18 -38.19 15.92
N ASP A 119 -40.24 -38.91 15.56
CA ASP A 119 -41.47 -39.01 16.37
C ASP A 119 -41.19 -39.65 17.74
N ALA A 120 -40.33 -40.67 17.79
CA ALA A 120 -39.87 -41.29 19.04
C ALA A 120 -39.04 -40.32 19.88
N ALA A 121 -38.15 -39.54 19.26
CA ALA A 121 -37.38 -38.51 19.96
C ALA A 121 -38.28 -37.42 20.56
N ILE A 122 -39.30 -36.97 19.83
CA ILE A 122 -40.29 -36.00 20.32
C ILE A 122 -41.08 -36.61 21.49
N SER A 123 -41.54 -37.86 21.36
CA SER A 123 -42.30 -38.56 22.40
C SER A 123 -41.50 -38.79 23.70
N ALA A 124 -40.16 -38.81 23.61
CA ALA A 124 -39.28 -38.87 24.78
C ALA A 124 -39.13 -37.52 25.52
N THR A 125 -39.63 -36.42 24.93
CA THR A 125 -39.72 -35.10 25.57
C THR A 125 -41.10 -34.87 26.19
N SER A 126 -41.30 -33.71 26.82
CA SER A 126 -42.63 -33.28 27.30
C SER A 126 -43.53 -32.67 26.21
N LEU A 127 -43.05 -32.58 24.95
CA LEU A 127 -43.76 -31.92 23.86
C LEU A 127 -44.98 -32.72 23.37
N GLN A 128 -46.12 -32.05 23.26
CA GLN A 128 -47.34 -32.58 22.65
C GLN A 128 -47.41 -32.25 21.15
N PRO A 129 -48.13 -33.05 20.33
CA PRO A 129 -48.34 -32.77 18.90
C PRO A 129 -48.94 -31.39 18.58
N THR A 130 -49.67 -30.79 19.53
CA THR A 130 -50.25 -29.45 19.40
C THR A 130 -49.25 -28.32 19.63
N GLU A 131 -48.05 -28.60 20.15
CA GLU A 131 -47.08 -27.60 20.58
C GLU A 131 -45.99 -27.28 19.53
N TYR A 132 -45.90 -28.06 18.45
CA TYR A 132 -45.04 -27.76 17.31
C TYR A 132 -45.84 -27.51 16.03
N GLU A 133 -45.23 -26.74 15.13
CA GLU A 133 -45.85 -26.21 13.92
C GLU A 133 -45.53 -27.09 12.70
N TYR A 134 -44.25 -27.42 12.52
CA TYR A 134 -43.77 -28.31 11.47
C TYR A 134 -42.37 -28.87 11.80
N ILE A 135 -42.02 -29.96 11.13
CA ILE A 135 -40.71 -30.62 11.23
C ILE A 135 -40.07 -30.58 9.85
N TYR A 136 -38.77 -30.32 9.77
CA TYR A 136 -38.03 -30.30 8.51
C TYR A 136 -36.65 -30.96 8.65
N PRO A 137 -36.14 -31.61 7.59
CA PRO A 137 -34.75 -32.06 7.54
C PRO A 137 -33.83 -30.84 7.38
N CYS A 138 -32.81 -30.72 8.23
CA CYS A 138 -31.89 -29.58 8.18
C CYS A 138 -31.12 -29.57 6.83
N PRO A 139 -31.08 -28.42 6.12
CA PRO A 139 -30.18 -28.24 4.99
C PRO A 139 -28.72 -28.51 5.36
N SER A 140 -27.91 -28.92 4.39
CA SER A 140 -26.57 -29.45 4.65
C SER A 140 -25.66 -28.53 5.45
N GLY A 141 -25.65 -27.23 5.14
CA GLY A 141 -24.87 -26.25 5.89
C GLY A 141 -25.33 -26.06 7.33
N GLN A 142 -26.65 -26.05 7.57
CA GLN A 142 -27.22 -26.00 8.92
C GLN A 142 -26.85 -27.27 9.72
N ALA A 143 -26.93 -28.44 9.10
CA ALA A 143 -26.55 -29.71 9.71
C ALA A 143 -25.05 -29.75 10.09
N GLU A 144 -24.17 -29.17 9.25
CA GLU A 144 -22.73 -29.08 9.55
C GLU A 144 -22.47 -28.21 10.79
N PHE A 145 -23.12 -27.04 10.90
CA PHE A 145 -23.01 -26.20 12.10
C PHE A 145 -23.55 -26.86 13.36
N LEU A 146 -24.67 -27.59 13.28
CA LEU A 146 -25.21 -28.33 14.42
C LEU A 146 -24.28 -29.46 14.86
N THR A 147 -23.65 -30.15 13.90
CA THR A 147 -22.68 -31.22 14.18
C THR A 147 -21.43 -30.67 14.86
N GLN A 148 -20.87 -29.56 14.37
CA GLN A 148 -19.72 -28.90 14.99
C GLN A 148 -20.09 -28.22 16.32
N GLY A 149 -21.33 -27.74 16.44
CA GLY A 149 -21.85 -27.00 17.60
C GLY A 149 -22.23 -27.87 18.79
N ALA A 150 -22.47 -29.17 18.60
CA ALA A 150 -22.84 -30.11 19.66
C ALA A 150 -21.72 -30.36 20.71
N HIS A 151 -20.56 -29.73 20.56
CA HIS A 151 -19.44 -29.82 21.49
C HIS A 151 -19.65 -28.96 22.76
N PRO A 152 -19.06 -29.36 23.92
CA PRO A 152 -19.29 -28.72 25.22
C PRO A 152 -18.92 -27.22 25.34
N GLU A 153 -18.20 -26.65 24.38
CA GLU A 153 -17.46 -25.39 24.51
C GLU A 153 -17.97 -24.27 23.55
N ALA A 154 -19.18 -24.39 23.01
CA ALA A 154 -19.71 -23.45 22.04
C ALA A 154 -20.63 -22.38 22.67
N LEU A 155 -20.19 -21.11 22.59
CA LEU A 155 -21.03 -19.93 22.86
C LEU A 155 -21.19 -19.05 21.63
N TRP A 156 -22.39 -18.48 21.59
CA TRP A 156 -22.83 -17.50 20.63
C TRP A 156 -23.65 -16.49 21.38
N SER A 157 -23.09 -15.31 21.64
CA SER A 157 -23.79 -14.25 22.32
C SER A 157 -24.16 -13.13 21.34
N LEU A 158 -25.45 -12.83 21.25
CA LEU A 158 -26.07 -11.76 20.48
C LEU A 158 -26.79 -10.80 21.42
N MET A 159 -27.17 -9.60 20.99
CA MET A 159 -28.10 -8.75 21.73
C MET A 159 -29.40 -8.67 20.92
N THR A 160 -30.52 -9.22 21.41
CA THR A 160 -31.80 -9.19 20.67
C THR A 160 -33.01 -8.91 21.58
N ASP A 161 -34.16 -8.61 20.97
CA ASP A 161 -35.46 -8.40 21.63
C ASP A 161 -36.30 -9.70 21.64
N LYS A 162 -37.05 -9.94 22.71
CA LYS A 162 -37.97 -11.09 22.86
C LYS A 162 -39.03 -11.15 21.74
N LYS A 163 -39.48 -10.01 21.21
CA LYS A 163 -40.46 -9.94 20.11
C LYS A 163 -39.94 -10.54 18.79
N LEU A 164 -38.62 -10.60 18.60
CA LEU A 164 -38.02 -11.24 17.43
C LEU A 164 -38.25 -12.75 17.45
N THR A 165 -38.19 -13.40 18.63
CA THR A 165 -38.33 -14.85 18.75
C THR A 165 -39.72 -15.32 18.35
N THR A 166 -40.76 -14.62 18.82
CA THR A 166 -42.15 -15.00 18.50
C THR A 166 -42.48 -14.84 17.02
N THR A 167 -41.78 -13.95 16.32
CA THR A 167 -42.06 -13.61 14.92
C THR A 167 -41.30 -14.51 13.93
N ASN A 168 -40.09 -14.95 14.27
CA ASN A 168 -39.25 -15.75 13.37
C ASN A 168 -39.33 -17.25 13.70
N ASP A 169 -39.70 -18.08 12.72
CA ASP A 169 -39.81 -19.53 12.89
C ASP A 169 -38.47 -20.20 13.24
N ILE A 170 -37.37 -19.75 12.61
CA ILE A 170 -36.03 -20.27 12.93
C ILE A 170 -35.71 -20.12 14.42
N LEU A 171 -36.00 -18.97 15.04
CA LEU A 171 -35.67 -18.72 16.46
C LEU A 171 -36.50 -19.56 17.44
N ARG A 172 -37.63 -20.12 17.00
CA ARG A 172 -38.47 -21.07 17.77
C ARG A 172 -38.08 -22.52 17.52
N THR A 173 -37.01 -22.77 16.77
CA THR A 173 -36.60 -24.12 16.38
C THR A 173 -35.81 -24.78 17.49
N THR A 174 -36.09 -26.06 17.71
CA THR A 174 -35.30 -27.00 18.49
C THR A 174 -34.76 -28.09 17.57
N PHE A 175 -33.57 -28.62 17.84
CA PHE A 175 -32.90 -29.56 16.93
C PHE A 175 -32.67 -30.92 17.59
N THR A 176 -32.79 -31.97 16.78
CA THR A 176 -32.46 -33.34 17.18
C THR A 176 -31.65 -34.04 16.09
N ASN A 177 -30.73 -34.90 16.50
CA ASN A 177 -29.98 -35.77 15.60
C ASN A 177 -30.54 -37.20 15.69
N CYS A 178 -31.01 -37.73 14.57
CA CYS A 178 -31.51 -39.09 14.47
C CYS A 178 -30.76 -39.82 13.36
N HIS A 179 -30.01 -40.87 13.73
CA HIS A 179 -29.22 -41.70 12.81
C HIS A 179 -28.26 -40.90 11.91
N GLY A 180 -27.59 -39.88 12.47
CA GLY A 180 -26.62 -39.06 11.74
C GLY A 180 -27.26 -37.99 10.84
N ARG A 181 -28.58 -37.75 10.94
CA ARG A 181 -29.28 -36.66 10.26
C ARG A 181 -29.91 -35.71 11.26
N TRP A 182 -29.76 -34.41 11.00
CA TRP A 182 -30.35 -33.36 11.81
C TRP A 182 -31.74 -32.99 11.33
N TYR A 183 -32.66 -32.83 12.26
CA TYR A 183 -34.03 -32.37 12.03
C TYR A 183 -34.31 -31.15 12.91
N GLY A 184 -34.94 -30.14 12.32
CA GLY A 184 -35.48 -28.99 13.02
C GLY A 184 -36.96 -29.19 13.32
N VAL A 185 -37.34 -28.96 14.58
CA VAL A 185 -38.74 -28.95 15.04
C VAL A 185 -39.08 -27.53 15.44
N VAL A 186 -40.04 -26.92 14.75
CA VAL A 186 -40.44 -25.53 15.01
C VAL A 186 -41.56 -25.50 16.04
N LEU A 187 -41.34 -24.88 17.19
CA LEU A 187 -42.29 -24.83 18.30
C LEU A 187 -43.32 -23.71 18.10
N ARG A 188 -44.62 -23.94 18.33
CA ARG A 188 -45.68 -22.92 18.21
C ARG A 188 -45.55 -21.85 19.28
N ASP A 189 -45.27 -22.25 20.51
CA ASP A 189 -44.91 -21.31 21.57
C ASP A 189 -43.41 -20.99 21.45
N GLY A 190 -43.15 -19.73 21.10
CA GLY A 190 -41.81 -19.19 20.95
C GLY A 190 -41.31 -18.44 22.17
N THR A 191 -41.94 -18.60 23.34
CA THR A 191 -41.51 -17.90 24.56
C THR A 191 -40.07 -18.29 24.89
N PRO A 192 -39.10 -17.38 24.70
CA PRO A 192 -37.72 -17.74 24.92
C PRO A 192 -37.43 -17.82 26.42
N MET A 193 -36.42 -18.60 26.80
CA MET A 193 -35.97 -18.61 28.18
C MET A 193 -35.26 -17.29 28.49
N VAL A 194 -35.74 -16.58 29.52
CA VAL A 194 -35.20 -15.26 29.91
C VAL A 194 -34.83 -15.30 31.38
N GLU A 195 -33.58 -15.00 31.67
CA GLU A 195 -33.03 -14.79 33.00
C GLU A 195 -32.85 -13.27 33.21
N ILE A 196 -33.25 -12.74 34.37
CA ILE A 196 -33.14 -11.31 34.71
C ILE A 196 -32.20 -11.17 35.90
N TYR A 197 -31.20 -10.30 35.77
CA TYR A 197 -30.21 -10.01 36.79
C TYR A 197 -30.23 -8.52 37.12
N ASP A 198 -30.62 -8.20 38.36
CA ASP A 198 -30.65 -6.84 38.87
C ASP A 198 -29.33 -6.44 39.55
N ASN A 199 -29.01 -5.15 39.52
CA ASN A 199 -27.86 -4.55 40.20
C ASN A 199 -26.53 -5.26 39.88
N VAL A 200 -26.19 -5.34 38.60
CA VAL A 200 -24.86 -5.82 38.16
C VAL A 200 -23.86 -4.68 38.32
N ASN A 201 -22.93 -4.83 39.26
CA ASN A 201 -22.15 -3.71 39.80
C ASN A 201 -20.74 -3.59 39.22
N ASN A 202 -20.18 -4.69 38.70
CA ASN A 202 -18.82 -4.74 38.20
C ASN A 202 -18.68 -5.64 36.95
N ASN A 203 -17.60 -5.43 36.20
CA ASN A 203 -17.32 -6.19 34.97
C ASN A 203 -17.07 -7.68 35.22
N GLU A 204 -16.63 -8.06 36.42
CA GLU A 204 -16.36 -9.45 36.77
C GLU A 204 -17.65 -10.26 36.92
N GLN A 205 -18.63 -9.74 37.65
CA GLN A 205 -19.97 -10.31 37.78
C GLN A 205 -20.66 -10.41 36.41
N ARG A 206 -20.55 -9.36 35.59
CA ARG A 206 -21.02 -9.38 34.19
C ARG A 206 -20.41 -10.54 33.39
N ASN A 207 -19.09 -10.70 33.44
CA ASN A 207 -18.40 -11.77 32.71
C ASN A 207 -18.73 -13.18 33.25
N GLN A 208 -18.95 -13.32 34.56
CA GLN A 208 -19.39 -14.57 35.18
C GLN A 208 -20.78 -14.98 34.71
N ILE A 209 -21.74 -14.03 34.61
CA ILE A 209 -23.08 -14.32 34.09
C ILE A 209 -23.01 -14.78 32.63
N ILE A 210 -22.22 -14.09 31.80
CA ILE A 210 -22.01 -14.49 30.39
C ILE A 210 -21.43 -15.91 30.31
N LYS A 211 -20.45 -16.22 31.16
CA LYS A 211 -19.83 -17.56 31.22
C LYS A 211 -20.79 -18.64 31.74
N SER A 212 -21.69 -18.31 32.66
CA SER A 212 -22.74 -19.22 33.13
C SER A 212 -23.74 -19.52 32.02
N LEU A 213 -24.16 -18.49 31.26
CA LEU A 213 -25.04 -18.63 30.10
C LEU A 213 -24.39 -19.52 29.02
N ASP A 214 -23.09 -19.35 28.78
CA ASP A 214 -22.27 -20.17 27.88
C ASP A 214 -22.27 -21.66 28.27
N GLN A 215 -22.07 -21.99 29.54
CA GLN A 215 -22.03 -23.39 29.99
C GLN A 215 -23.37 -24.12 29.88
N HIS A 216 -24.48 -23.39 29.76
CA HIS A 216 -25.81 -23.98 29.69
C HIS A 216 -26.09 -24.61 28.32
N ARG A 217 -26.20 -25.94 28.23
CA ARG A 217 -26.50 -26.62 26.95
C ARG A 217 -27.94 -26.42 26.51
N PHE A 218 -28.15 -26.32 25.20
CA PHE A 218 -29.48 -26.42 24.63
C PHE A 218 -30.01 -27.85 24.75
N VAL A 219 -31.29 -27.98 25.07
CA VAL A 219 -31.98 -29.26 25.27
C VAL A 219 -33.08 -29.38 24.24
N PHE A 220 -33.16 -30.54 23.57
CA PHE A 220 -34.22 -30.81 22.62
C PHE A 220 -35.59 -30.72 23.30
N GLY A 221 -36.53 -30.04 22.64
CA GLY A 221 -37.85 -29.73 23.16
C GLY A 221 -38.03 -28.30 23.66
N GLN A 222 -36.93 -27.54 23.76
CA GLN A 222 -36.93 -26.10 24.07
C GLN A 222 -36.31 -25.30 22.91
N PRO A 223 -36.67 -24.02 22.70
CA PRO A 223 -36.04 -23.18 21.69
C PRO A 223 -34.52 -23.10 21.91
N PHE A 224 -33.72 -23.19 20.84
CA PHE A 224 -32.25 -23.10 20.93
C PHE A 224 -31.76 -21.64 21.04
N ILE A 225 -32.50 -20.82 21.79
CA ILE A 225 -32.24 -19.41 22.09
C ILE A 225 -32.49 -19.12 23.57
N ARG A 226 -31.62 -18.32 24.20
CA ARG A 226 -31.76 -17.86 25.59
C ARG A 226 -31.45 -16.37 25.70
N TYR A 227 -32.03 -15.71 26.69
CA TYR A 227 -31.79 -14.31 27.00
C TYR A 227 -31.36 -14.14 28.46
N ALA A 228 -30.43 -13.22 28.70
CA ALA A 228 -30.10 -12.69 30.02
C ALA A 228 -30.20 -11.16 29.96
N ILE A 229 -31.08 -10.58 30.76
CA ILE A 229 -31.26 -9.13 30.89
C ILE A 229 -30.48 -8.68 32.13
N LEU A 230 -29.49 -7.82 31.93
CA LEU A 230 -28.63 -7.28 32.98
C LEU A 230 -29.00 -5.82 33.23
N HIS A 231 -29.54 -5.53 34.41
CA HIS A 231 -29.72 -4.15 34.87
C HIS A 231 -28.44 -3.71 35.60
N LEU A 232 -27.65 -2.87 34.93
CA LEU A 232 -26.39 -2.36 35.46
C LEU A 232 -26.64 -1.29 36.52
N SER A 233 -25.78 -1.24 37.53
CA SER A 233 -25.81 -0.20 38.59
C SER A 233 -25.70 1.23 38.06
N THR A 234 -25.19 1.40 36.84
CA THR A 234 -25.12 2.70 36.13
C THR A 234 -26.46 3.15 35.55
N GLY A 235 -27.55 2.40 35.75
CA GLY A 235 -28.86 2.66 35.15
C GLY A 235 -29.01 2.21 33.69
N LYS A 236 -28.01 1.52 33.13
CA LYS A 236 -28.06 0.95 31.77
C LYS A 236 -28.60 -0.48 31.80
N THR A 237 -29.30 -0.90 30.75
CA THR A 237 -29.74 -2.30 30.59
C THR A 237 -28.99 -2.94 29.43
N GLU A 238 -28.40 -4.11 29.66
CA GLU A 238 -27.79 -4.95 28.62
C GLU A 238 -28.63 -6.22 28.42
N ILE A 239 -28.77 -6.69 27.18
CA ILE A 239 -29.50 -7.92 26.84
C ILE A 239 -28.55 -8.91 26.16
N VAL A 240 -28.01 -9.85 26.91
CA VAL A 240 -27.15 -10.92 26.40
C VAL A 240 -28.05 -12.05 25.86
N THR A 241 -27.82 -12.53 24.65
CA THR A 241 -28.67 -13.54 23.97
C THR A 241 -27.80 -14.71 23.57
N LYS A 242 -28.05 -15.91 24.05
CA LYS A 242 -27.39 -17.12 23.54
C LYS A 242 -28.16 -17.70 22.35
N LEU A 243 -27.50 -18.05 21.25
CA LEU A 243 -28.14 -18.65 20.06
C LEU A 243 -27.37 -19.85 19.54
N ASP A 244 -28.00 -20.98 19.24
CA ASP A 244 -27.28 -22.03 18.52
C ASP A 244 -26.86 -21.57 17.10
N ARG A 245 -25.66 -21.95 16.61
CA ARG A 245 -25.20 -21.57 15.25
C ARG A 245 -26.09 -22.14 14.15
N GLY A 246 -26.77 -23.24 14.38
CA GLY A 246 -27.81 -23.76 13.49
C GLY A 246 -28.98 -22.80 13.30
N LEU A 247 -29.10 -21.74 14.10
CA LEU A 247 -30.15 -20.73 13.98
C LEU A 247 -29.77 -19.51 13.13
N TYR A 248 -28.47 -19.20 12.96
CA TYR A 248 -28.07 -17.90 12.39
C TYR A 248 -26.80 -17.93 11.55
N ASP A 249 -26.78 -17.07 10.52
CA ASP A 249 -25.58 -16.66 9.80
C ASP A 249 -25.41 -15.13 9.85
N GLY A 250 -24.35 -14.61 9.21
CA GLY A 250 -24.10 -13.17 9.17
C GLY A 250 -25.20 -12.35 8.50
N THR A 251 -25.97 -12.95 7.58
CA THR A 251 -27.08 -12.29 6.89
C THR A 251 -28.31 -12.19 7.80
N LEU A 252 -28.59 -13.22 8.59
CA LEU A 252 -29.67 -13.18 9.57
C LEU A 252 -29.46 -12.07 10.61
N LEU A 253 -28.22 -11.86 11.05
CA LEU A 253 -27.89 -10.78 11.99
C LEU A 253 -28.17 -9.38 11.42
N ARG A 254 -28.02 -9.20 10.11
CA ARG A 254 -28.40 -7.95 9.40
C ARG A 254 -29.91 -7.74 9.45
N ILE A 255 -30.67 -8.77 9.11
CA ILE A 255 -32.13 -8.74 9.09
C ILE A 255 -32.70 -8.45 10.48
N PHE A 256 -32.10 -9.02 11.53
CA PHE A 256 -32.49 -8.71 12.91
C PHE A 256 -32.32 -7.24 13.27
N GLY A 257 -31.32 -6.55 12.72
CA GLY A 257 -31.19 -5.10 12.86
C GLY A 257 -32.41 -4.36 12.30
N GLU A 258 -32.85 -4.71 11.09
CA GLU A 258 -34.01 -4.10 10.43
C GLU A 258 -35.32 -4.38 11.19
N HIS A 259 -35.51 -5.62 11.64
CA HIS A 259 -36.67 -5.98 12.44
C HIS A 259 -36.69 -5.24 13.79
N PHE A 260 -35.53 -5.14 14.44
CA PHE A 260 -35.38 -4.43 15.71
C PHE A 260 -35.69 -2.94 15.55
N GLU A 261 -35.19 -2.29 14.48
CA GLU A 261 -35.56 -0.91 14.14
C GLU A 261 -37.07 -0.75 13.94
N ALA A 262 -37.70 -1.66 13.20
CA ALA A 262 -39.13 -1.61 12.95
C ALA A 262 -39.94 -1.72 14.25
N TYR A 263 -39.54 -2.58 15.17
CA TYR A 263 -40.17 -2.69 16.49
C TYR A 263 -39.95 -1.47 17.37
N GLN A 264 -38.74 -0.90 17.39
CA GLN A 264 -38.49 0.34 18.14
C GLN A 264 -39.35 1.50 17.65
N ARG A 265 -39.57 1.59 16.33
CA ARG A 265 -40.39 2.63 15.69
C ARG A 265 -41.89 2.32 15.71
N ASN A 266 -42.32 1.19 16.29
CA ASN A 266 -43.69 0.69 16.24
C ASN A 266 -44.26 0.64 14.80
N SER A 267 -43.42 0.31 13.82
CA SER A 267 -43.80 0.17 12.41
C SER A 267 -44.06 -1.29 12.03
N ALA A 268 -44.85 -1.51 10.98
CA ALA A 268 -45.10 -2.85 10.46
C ALA A 268 -43.81 -3.44 9.85
N LEU A 269 -43.55 -4.72 10.11
CA LEU A 269 -42.48 -5.44 9.42
C LEU A 269 -42.84 -5.66 7.96
N GLU A 270 -41.85 -5.57 7.08
CA GLU A 270 -42.01 -6.04 5.71
C GLU A 270 -42.28 -7.55 5.70
N ARG A 271 -43.04 -7.99 4.69
CA ARG A 271 -43.43 -9.40 4.58
C ARG A 271 -42.21 -10.26 4.25
N PHE A 272 -41.76 -11.05 5.23
CA PHE A 272 -40.67 -12.01 5.07
C PHE A 272 -41.21 -13.43 4.84
N THR A 273 -40.41 -14.29 4.22
CA THR A 273 -40.78 -15.68 3.91
C THR A 273 -40.26 -16.63 5.00
N LEU A 274 -41.07 -17.61 5.39
CA LEU A 274 -40.70 -18.60 6.42
C LEU A 274 -39.57 -19.52 5.94
N PHE A 275 -38.69 -19.92 6.87
CA PHE A 275 -37.57 -20.82 6.55
C PHE A 275 -38.03 -22.17 5.98
N LYS A 276 -39.24 -22.59 6.38
CA LYS A 276 -39.98 -23.73 5.83
C LYS A 276 -39.86 -23.88 4.32
N VAL A 277 -39.99 -22.76 3.59
CA VAL A 277 -39.99 -22.76 2.12
C VAL A 277 -38.64 -23.19 1.57
N PHE A 278 -37.55 -22.69 2.15
CA PHE A 278 -36.20 -23.06 1.74
C PHE A 278 -35.85 -24.49 2.12
N ALA A 279 -36.11 -24.89 3.37
CA ALA A 279 -35.77 -26.22 3.86
C ALA A 279 -36.43 -27.33 3.01
N PHE A 280 -37.72 -27.18 2.69
CA PHE A 280 -38.41 -28.15 1.84
C PHE A 280 -38.01 -28.06 0.37
N HIS A 281 -37.67 -26.87 -0.13
CA HIS A 281 -37.14 -26.76 -1.49
C HIS A 281 -35.84 -27.56 -1.62
N ILE A 282 -34.86 -27.35 -0.73
CA ILE A 282 -33.60 -28.10 -0.73
C ILE A 282 -33.81 -29.60 -0.58
N TRP A 283 -34.78 -30.01 0.25
CA TRP A 283 -35.12 -31.42 0.43
C TRP A 283 -35.69 -32.08 -0.83
N GLN A 284 -36.53 -31.36 -1.60
CA GLN A 284 -37.15 -31.88 -2.83
C GLN A 284 -36.24 -31.83 -4.06
N MET A 285 -35.13 -31.08 -4.00
CA MET A 285 -34.24 -30.92 -5.16
C MET A 285 -33.58 -32.23 -5.57
N ASP A 286 -33.57 -32.52 -6.88
CA ASP A 286 -32.73 -33.58 -7.45
C ASP A 286 -31.25 -33.20 -7.37
N LYS A 287 -30.50 -33.92 -6.54
CA LYS A 287 -29.07 -33.72 -6.32
C LYS A 287 -28.19 -34.51 -7.29
N SER A 288 -28.75 -35.31 -8.20
CA SER A 288 -27.99 -36.24 -9.06
C SER A 288 -26.95 -35.53 -9.93
N ARG A 289 -27.31 -34.39 -10.53
CA ARG A 289 -26.39 -33.56 -11.32
C ARG A 289 -25.26 -32.98 -10.46
N THR A 290 -25.62 -32.44 -9.30
CA THR A 290 -24.67 -31.87 -8.33
C THR A 290 -23.67 -32.93 -7.86
N LEU A 291 -24.14 -34.10 -7.46
CA LEU A 291 -23.26 -35.20 -7.04
C LEU A 291 -22.37 -35.70 -8.18
N SER A 292 -22.87 -35.72 -9.42
CA SER A 292 -22.06 -36.09 -10.60
C SER A 292 -20.94 -35.09 -10.90
N PHE A 293 -21.15 -33.80 -10.61
CA PHE A 293 -20.09 -32.78 -10.71
C PHE A 293 -18.93 -33.07 -9.74
N TRP A 294 -19.24 -33.39 -8.49
CA TRP A 294 -18.23 -33.68 -7.47
C TRP A 294 -17.42 -34.95 -7.73
N LYS A 295 -18.00 -35.94 -8.43
CA LYS A 295 -17.29 -37.16 -8.84
C LYS A 295 -16.21 -36.94 -9.89
N GLN A 296 -16.17 -35.78 -10.56
CA GLN A 296 -15.17 -35.50 -11.58
C GLN A 296 -13.75 -35.47 -10.97
N SER A 297 -12.77 -36.09 -11.63
CA SER A 297 -11.41 -36.27 -11.09
C SER A 297 -10.72 -34.96 -10.67
N ALA A 298 -10.98 -33.85 -11.38
CA ALA A 298 -10.44 -32.53 -11.09
C ALA A 298 -11.14 -31.80 -9.92
N LYS A 299 -12.31 -32.29 -9.48
CA LYS A 299 -13.17 -31.68 -8.45
C LYS A 299 -13.25 -32.52 -7.18
N ARG A 300 -12.97 -33.82 -7.29
CA ARG A 300 -12.96 -34.77 -6.18
C ARG A 300 -12.07 -34.26 -5.04
N PRO A 301 -12.54 -34.33 -3.78
CA PRO A 301 -11.71 -34.05 -2.61
C PRO A 301 -10.42 -34.88 -2.62
N ILE A 302 -9.33 -34.27 -2.19
CA ILE A 302 -8.00 -34.90 -2.09
C ILE A 302 -7.53 -34.88 -0.64
N THR A 303 -6.60 -35.78 -0.31
CA THR A 303 -5.86 -35.69 0.94
C THR A 303 -4.85 -34.55 0.84
N PHE A 304 -5.09 -33.47 1.58
CA PHE A 304 -4.16 -32.35 1.70
C PHE A 304 -3.70 -32.22 3.14
N GLY A 305 -2.45 -32.61 3.40
CA GLY A 305 -1.91 -32.77 4.76
C GLY A 305 -1.47 -31.47 5.43
N PHE A 306 -1.52 -30.33 4.74
CA PHE A 306 -1.11 -29.04 5.29
C PHE A 306 -2.18 -28.48 6.24
N PRO A 307 -1.78 -27.85 7.38
CA PRO A 307 -0.42 -27.48 7.75
C PRO A 307 0.39 -28.54 8.51
N SER A 308 -0.23 -29.62 9.01
CA SER A 308 0.48 -30.82 9.44
C SER A 308 -0.43 -32.04 9.41
N ALA A 309 0.07 -33.17 8.89
CA ALA A 309 -0.65 -34.43 8.90
C ALA A 309 -0.87 -34.96 10.33
N SER A 310 -0.02 -34.59 11.29
CA SER A 310 -0.08 -35.06 12.69
C SER A 310 -1.20 -34.45 13.51
N ILE A 311 -1.73 -33.28 13.12
CA ILE A 311 -2.86 -32.64 13.81
C ILE A 311 -4.14 -33.37 13.39
N LYS A 312 -4.64 -34.26 14.25
CA LYS A 312 -5.85 -35.07 13.98
C LYS A 312 -7.14 -34.30 14.23
N GLU A 313 -7.18 -33.49 15.28
CA GLU A 313 -8.34 -32.69 15.69
C GLU A 313 -7.90 -31.24 15.92
N PRO A 314 -7.72 -30.45 14.84
CA PRO A 314 -7.26 -29.08 14.99
C PRO A 314 -8.31 -28.22 15.68
N ARG A 315 -7.86 -27.28 16.53
CA ARG A 315 -8.75 -26.29 17.18
C ARG A 315 -8.12 -24.92 17.19
N ILE A 316 -8.84 -23.96 16.61
CA ILE A 316 -8.47 -22.55 16.70
C ILE A 316 -8.50 -22.07 18.15
N ASN A 317 -7.38 -21.53 18.61
CA ASN A 317 -7.23 -20.98 19.97
C ASN A 317 -6.44 -19.66 20.00
N SER A 318 -5.91 -19.22 18.86
CA SER A 318 -5.21 -17.94 18.69
C SER A 318 -5.69 -17.22 17.44
N VAL A 319 -5.64 -15.89 17.48
CA VAL A 319 -5.98 -15.01 16.35
C VAL A 319 -4.92 -13.93 16.22
N TYR A 320 -4.45 -13.71 14.99
CA TYR A 320 -3.60 -12.61 14.61
C TYR A 320 -4.33 -11.74 13.58
N VAL A 321 -4.30 -10.42 13.75
CA VAL A 321 -4.98 -9.47 12.85
C VAL A 321 -3.95 -8.50 12.28
N HIS A 322 -3.98 -8.33 10.97
CA HIS A 322 -3.13 -7.38 10.26
C HIS A 322 -3.97 -6.53 9.32
N THR A 323 -3.74 -5.22 9.32
CA THR A 323 -4.47 -4.28 8.47
C THR A 323 -3.61 -3.88 7.29
N ILE A 324 -4.16 -3.92 6.09
CA ILE A 324 -3.51 -3.47 4.86
C ILE A 324 -4.33 -2.38 4.19
N ASN A 325 -3.64 -1.39 3.62
CA ASN A 325 -4.24 -0.33 2.83
C ASN A 325 -3.68 -0.39 1.40
N LEU A 326 -4.45 -0.99 0.49
CA LEU A 326 -4.08 -1.24 -0.89
C LEU A 326 -5.33 -1.10 -1.78
N GLU A 327 -5.18 -0.53 -2.97
CA GLU A 327 -6.28 -0.32 -3.93
C GLU A 327 -6.71 -1.62 -4.65
N PHE A 328 -7.15 -2.63 -3.89
CA PHE A 328 -7.63 -3.89 -4.46
C PHE A 328 -8.87 -3.72 -5.33
N ASP A 329 -9.70 -2.69 -5.09
CA ASP A 329 -10.85 -2.39 -5.94
C ASP A 329 -10.42 -1.94 -7.34
N ALA A 330 -9.35 -1.15 -7.46
CA ALA A 330 -8.80 -0.74 -8.76
C ALA A 330 -8.17 -1.94 -9.49
N PHE A 331 -7.48 -2.81 -8.75
CA PHE A 331 -6.90 -4.03 -9.31
C PHE A 331 -7.96 -5.06 -9.74
N ALA A 332 -9.04 -5.20 -8.97
CA ALA A 332 -10.21 -6.01 -9.35
C ALA A 332 -10.82 -5.51 -10.66
N LYS A 333 -11.01 -4.20 -10.80
CA LYS A 333 -11.52 -3.58 -12.03
C LYS A 333 -10.62 -3.81 -13.23
N SER A 334 -9.30 -3.65 -13.09
CA SER A 334 -8.37 -3.83 -14.21
C SER A 334 -8.22 -5.28 -14.66
N THR A 335 -8.47 -6.23 -13.75
CA THR A 335 -8.38 -7.66 -14.04
C THR A 335 -9.72 -8.30 -14.40
N GLY A 336 -10.87 -7.67 -14.09
CA GLY A 336 -12.19 -8.27 -14.26
C GLY A 336 -12.49 -9.41 -13.26
N ALA A 337 -11.70 -9.51 -12.19
CA ALA A 337 -11.92 -10.45 -11.09
C ALA A 337 -12.50 -9.72 -9.87
N THR A 338 -13.30 -10.39 -9.04
CA THR A 338 -13.75 -9.79 -7.78
C THR A 338 -12.63 -9.74 -6.74
N VAL A 339 -12.73 -8.80 -5.78
CA VAL A 339 -11.76 -8.69 -4.67
C VAL A 339 -11.68 -9.99 -3.86
N SER A 340 -12.81 -10.67 -3.64
CA SER A 340 -12.83 -11.98 -2.97
C SER A 340 -11.99 -13.03 -3.70
N ILE A 341 -12.05 -13.06 -5.04
CA ILE A 341 -11.25 -13.98 -5.86
C ILE A 341 -9.77 -13.63 -5.81
N ILE A 342 -9.41 -12.35 -5.74
CA ILE A 342 -8.02 -11.94 -5.57
C ILE A 342 -7.46 -12.51 -4.26
N PHE A 343 -8.15 -12.31 -3.13
CA PHE A 343 -7.70 -12.84 -1.83
C PHE A 343 -7.73 -14.36 -1.77
N GLN A 344 -8.73 -15.01 -2.37
CA GLN A 344 -8.78 -16.46 -2.49
C GLN A 344 -7.58 -16.98 -3.30
N SER A 345 -7.22 -16.31 -4.39
CA SER A 345 -6.07 -16.67 -5.23
C SER A 345 -4.75 -16.48 -4.49
N ILE A 346 -4.61 -15.39 -3.72
CA ILE A 346 -3.47 -15.19 -2.82
C ILE A 346 -3.36 -16.34 -1.81
N PHE A 347 -4.47 -16.74 -1.20
CA PHE A 347 -4.49 -17.85 -0.26
C PHE A 347 -4.11 -19.19 -0.92
N GLN A 348 -4.60 -19.46 -2.13
CA GLN A 348 -4.23 -20.66 -2.90
C GLN A 348 -2.74 -20.70 -3.25
N LEU A 349 -2.18 -19.58 -3.71
CA LEU A 349 -0.75 -19.46 -3.99
C LEU A 349 0.08 -19.66 -2.72
N TRP A 350 -0.37 -19.06 -1.61
CA TRP A 350 0.29 -19.19 -0.32
C TRP A 350 0.28 -20.64 0.18
N LEU A 351 -0.86 -21.34 0.09
CA LEU A 351 -0.95 -22.75 0.42
C LEU A 351 -0.02 -23.60 -0.43
N ALA A 352 0.07 -23.32 -1.75
CA ALA A 352 0.93 -24.07 -2.65
C ALA A 352 2.41 -23.89 -2.31
N LEU A 353 2.81 -22.64 -2.04
CA LEU A 353 4.17 -22.31 -1.62
C LEU A 353 4.54 -22.95 -0.27
N ARG A 354 3.64 -22.92 0.71
CA ARG A 354 3.91 -23.43 2.06
C ARG A 354 3.82 -24.94 2.20
N SER A 355 2.97 -25.58 1.41
CA SER A 355 2.90 -27.05 1.36
C SER A 355 3.94 -27.66 0.42
N ASN A 356 4.59 -26.86 -0.42
CA ASN A 356 5.40 -27.31 -1.55
C ASN A 356 4.62 -28.28 -2.48
N GLN A 357 3.31 -28.08 -2.59
CA GLN A 357 2.41 -28.86 -3.45
C GLN A 357 1.70 -27.94 -4.43
N ARG A 358 1.59 -28.38 -5.68
CA ARG A 358 0.84 -27.62 -6.71
C ARG A 358 -0.66 -27.83 -6.62
N ASP A 359 -1.11 -28.97 -6.09
CA ASP A 359 -2.52 -29.31 -5.93
C ASP A 359 -2.90 -29.14 -4.46
N VAL A 360 -3.67 -28.08 -4.18
CA VAL A 360 -4.01 -27.65 -2.83
C VAL A 360 -5.50 -27.77 -2.59
N ALA A 361 -5.89 -28.06 -1.35
CA ALA A 361 -7.29 -28.13 -0.94
C ALA A 361 -7.56 -27.34 0.34
N PHE A 362 -8.74 -26.74 0.42
CA PHE A 362 -9.18 -25.93 1.55
C PHE A 362 -10.70 -25.85 1.54
N ASP A 363 -11.31 -25.59 2.69
CA ASP A 363 -12.75 -25.37 2.76
C ASP A 363 -13.08 -23.90 2.51
N TYR A 364 -14.25 -23.67 1.92
CA TYR A 364 -14.78 -22.35 1.65
C TYR A 364 -16.19 -22.24 2.24
N LEU A 365 -16.42 -21.22 3.06
CA LEU A 365 -17.76 -20.89 3.55
C LEU A 365 -18.46 -19.97 2.55
N TYR A 366 -19.55 -20.43 1.97
CA TYR A 366 -20.35 -19.65 1.02
C TYR A 366 -21.82 -19.60 1.47
N THR A 367 -22.64 -18.86 0.75
CA THR A 367 -24.09 -18.75 1.00
C THR A 367 -24.90 -19.41 -0.11
N ASP A 368 -25.84 -20.29 0.23
CA ASP A 368 -26.83 -20.88 -0.70
C ASP A 368 -27.91 -19.89 -1.13
N ARG A 369 -27.65 -18.58 -1.01
CA ARG A 369 -28.60 -17.54 -1.42
C ARG A 369 -28.75 -17.39 -2.94
N ASN A 370 -28.08 -18.23 -3.71
CA ASN A 370 -28.12 -18.32 -5.16
C ASN A 370 -29.09 -19.40 -5.70
N VAL A 371 -29.68 -20.24 -4.83
CA VAL A 371 -30.63 -21.31 -5.19
C VAL A 371 -31.84 -20.75 -5.98
N ASP A 372 -32.41 -21.56 -6.87
CA ASP A 372 -33.55 -21.17 -7.73
C ASP A 372 -34.88 -21.13 -6.96
N LEU A 373 -34.97 -20.21 -6.00
CA LEU A 373 -36.14 -19.97 -5.17
C LEU A 373 -36.50 -18.47 -5.18
N VAL A 374 -37.78 -18.16 -5.36
CA VAL A 374 -38.30 -16.78 -5.35
C VAL A 374 -38.34 -16.25 -3.93
N GLY A 375 -37.97 -14.97 -3.72
CA GLY A 375 -38.03 -14.32 -2.41
C GLY A 375 -36.96 -14.76 -1.42
N LEU A 376 -35.91 -15.44 -1.88
CA LEU A 376 -34.92 -16.04 -1.00
C LEU A 376 -34.12 -15.00 -0.18
N GLN A 377 -33.95 -13.78 -0.68
CA GLN A 377 -33.32 -12.68 0.07
C GLN A 377 -34.13 -12.21 1.28
N THR A 378 -35.45 -12.45 1.31
CA THR A 378 -36.34 -12.05 2.41
C THR A 378 -36.60 -13.18 3.40
N ILE A 379 -35.90 -14.32 3.29
CA ILE A 379 -36.02 -15.40 4.28
C ILE A 379 -35.01 -15.19 5.40
N ASN A 380 -35.53 -15.22 6.62
CA ASN A 380 -34.80 -15.00 7.86
C ASN A 380 -34.23 -16.32 8.38
N SER A 381 -33.09 -16.76 7.85
CA SER A 381 -32.44 -17.98 8.34
C SER A 381 -30.96 -18.09 7.94
N ILE A 382 -30.36 -19.22 8.33
CA ILE A 382 -29.05 -19.70 7.94
C ILE A 382 -29.07 -20.27 6.51
N TYR A 383 -28.17 -19.75 5.67
CA TYR A 383 -27.94 -20.19 4.29
C TYR A 383 -26.51 -20.65 4.05
N THR A 384 -25.64 -20.50 5.04
CA THR A 384 -24.24 -20.80 4.88
C THR A 384 -24.00 -22.28 4.80
N ASN A 385 -23.17 -22.70 3.84
CA ASN A 385 -22.75 -24.08 3.65
C ASN A 385 -21.24 -24.12 3.33
N PHE A 386 -20.63 -25.29 3.48
CA PHE A 386 -19.18 -25.49 3.32
C PHE A 386 -18.91 -26.31 2.07
N LEU A 387 -17.94 -25.87 1.26
CA LEU A 387 -17.51 -26.59 0.07
C LEU A 387 -16.02 -26.94 0.16
N PRO A 388 -15.63 -28.18 -0.20
CA PRO A 388 -14.23 -28.57 -0.26
C PRO A 388 -13.66 -28.06 -1.59
N MET A 389 -12.93 -26.95 -1.55
CA MET A 389 -12.29 -26.38 -2.73
C MET A 389 -10.98 -27.12 -3.02
N ARG A 390 -10.73 -27.37 -4.31
CA ARG A 390 -9.45 -27.87 -4.82
C ARG A 390 -8.94 -26.93 -5.90
N SER A 391 -7.69 -26.52 -5.80
CA SER A 391 -7.04 -25.67 -6.79
C SER A 391 -5.68 -26.24 -7.18
N THR A 392 -5.37 -26.15 -8.46
CA THR A 392 -4.06 -26.55 -8.99
C THR A 392 -3.34 -25.29 -9.44
N VAL A 393 -2.21 -25.00 -8.80
CA VAL A 393 -1.35 -23.86 -9.06
C VAL A 393 -0.31 -24.24 -10.10
N ASN A 394 -0.31 -23.54 -11.22
CA ASN A 394 0.69 -23.66 -12.28
C ASN A 394 1.55 -22.39 -12.29
N ALA A 395 2.87 -22.54 -12.12
CA ALA A 395 3.79 -21.40 -12.12
C ALA A 395 3.97 -20.75 -13.51
N LEU A 396 3.54 -21.42 -14.58
CA LEU A 396 3.72 -20.96 -15.97
C LEU A 396 2.56 -20.09 -16.48
N ILE A 397 1.43 -20.03 -15.77
CA ILE A 397 0.28 -19.23 -16.21
C ILE A 397 0.37 -17.79 -15.67
N PRO A 398 -0.02 -16.77 -16.47
CA PRO A 398 -0.10 -15.40 -15.99
C PRO A 398 -1.08 -15.27 -14.81
N VAL A 399 -0.80 -14.34 -13.88
CA VAL A 399 -1.67 -14.07 -12.72
C VAL A 399 -3.09 -13.69 -13.15
N SER A 400 -3.24 -12.89 -14.22
CA SER A 400 -4.56 -12.53 -14.76
C SER A 400 -5.37 -13.75 -15.19
N GLU A 401 -4.72 -14.70 -15.89
CA GLU A 401 -5.35 -15.95 -16.31
C GLU A 401 -5.68 -16.83 -15.09
N PHE A 402 -4.78 -16.90 -14.10
CA PHE A 402 -5.05 -17.63 -12.87
C PHE A 402 -6.25 -17.06 -12.10
N LEU A 403 -6.37 -15.74 -12.00
CA LEU A 403 -7.53 -15.07 -11.38
C LEU A 403 -8.84 -15.42 -12.10
N HIS A 404 -8.86 -15.38 -13.44
CA HIS A 404 -10.03 -15.79 -14.23
C HIS A 404 -10.37 -17.26 -14.04
N GLN A 405 -9.38 -18.14 -14.06
CA GLN A 405 -9.59 -19.57 -13.80
C GLN A 405 -10.13 -19.83 -12.39
N THR A 406 -9.62 -19.12 -11.38
CA THR A 406 -10.10 -19.22 -9.99
C THR A 406 -11.54 -18.73 -9.88
N GLN A 407 -11.88 -17.61 -10.53
CA GLN A 407 -13.25 -17.10 -10.60
C GLN A 407 -14.21 -18.10 -11.27
N ASP A 408 -13.84 -18.63 -12.44
CA ASP A 408 -14.65 -19.61 -13.17
C ASP A 408 -14.85 -20.90 -12.36
N LYS A 409 -13.80 -21.39 -11.69
CA LYS A 409 -13.90 -22.53 -10.79
C LYS A 409 -14.81 -22.23 -9.62
N PHE A 410 -14.65 -21.08 -8.96
CA PHE A 410 -15.52 -20.67 -7.86
C PHE A 410 -17.00 -20.74 -8.26
N TRP A 411 -17.36 -20.23 -9.43
CA TRP A 411 -18.74 -20.31 -9.93
C TRP A 411 -19.22 -21.74 -10.15
N GLN A 412 -18.42 -22.59 -10.79
CA GLN A 412 -18.77 -24.00 -10.99
C GLN A 412 -19.05 -24.71 -9.65
N TYR A 413 -18.26 -24.42 -8.61
CA TYR A 413 -18.45 -24.99 -7.29
C TYR A 413 -19.75 -24.47 -6.64
N THR A 414 -19.98 -23.16 -6.68
CA THR A 414 -21.20 -22.55 -6.11
C THR A 414 -22.50 -22.89 -6.85
N GLU A 415 -22.44 -23.26 -8.14
CA GLU A 415 -23.61 -23.78 -8.88
C GLU A 415 -23.98 -25.21 -8.45
N ASN A 416 -23.03 -25.95 -7.89
CA ASN A 416 -23.16 -27.35 -7.49
C ASN A 416 -23.02 -27.48 -5.97
N SER A 417 -23.60 -26.52 -5.25
CA SER A 417 -23.34 -26.33 -3.82
C SER A 417 -24.43 -26.88 -2.91
N THR A 418 -25.59 -27.26 -3.45
CA THR A 418 -26.78 -27.73 -2.70
C THR A 418 -26.65 -29.12 -2.06
N VAL A 419 -25.43 -29.54 -1.76
CA VAL A 419 -25.08 -30.82 -1.13
C VAL A 419 -24.14 -30.58 0.05
N GLY A 420 -24.15 -31.49 1.03
CA GLY A 420 -23.25 -31.43 2.18
C GLY A 420 -21.91 -32.12 1.96
N MET A 421 -20.95 -31.82 2.82
CA MET A 421 -19.64 -32.50 2.85
C MET A 421 -19.79 -34.03 2.89
N ASP A 422 -20.65 -34.55 3.77
CA ASP A 422 -20.90 -35.99 3.88
C ASP A 422 -21.45 -36.61 2.58
N GLU A 423 -22.34 -35.89 1.90
CA GLU A 423 -22.91 -36.31 0.61
C GLU A 423 -21.84 -36.30 -0.49
N ILE A 424 -20.97 -35.28 -0.51
CA ILE A 424 -19.84 -35.16 -1.45
C ILE A 424 -18.86 -36.32 -1.23
N HIS A 425 -18.43 -36.57 0.00
CA HIS A 425 -17.51 -37.66 0.33
C HIS A 425 -18.09 -39.03 -0.02
N LYS A 426 -19.35 -39.29 0.35
CA LYS A 426 -20.04 -40.53 0.01
C LYS A 426 -20.15 -40.73 -1.50
N ALA A 427 -20.50 -39.70 -2.26
CA ALA A 427 -20.56 -39.78 -3.71
C ALA A 427 -19.19 -39.99 -4.36
N CYS A 428 -18.13 -39.45 -3.76
CA CYS A 428 -16.76 -39.58 -4.22
C CYS A 428 -16.09 -40.87 -3.74
N GLU A 429 -16.79 -41.77 -3.02
CA GLU A 429 -16.21 -42.97 -2.40
C GLU A 429 -14.98 -42.62 -1.53
N THR A 430 -15.07 -41.51 -0.78
CA THR A 430 -14.08 -41.09 0.20
C THR A 430 -14.73 -40.94 1.58
N THR A 431 -13.91 -40.83 2.62
CA THR A 431 -14.34 -40.63 4.00
C THR A 431 -13.88 -39.28 4.49
N ARG A 432 -14.64 -38.63 5.39
CA ARG A 432 -14.18 -37.40 6.06
C ARG A 432 -12.91 -37.64 6.87
N GLU A 433 -12.83 -38.79 7.52
CA GLU A 433 -11.60 -39.27 8.13
C GLU A 433 -10.51 -39.41 7.06
N GLY A 434 -9.48 -38.56 7.14
CA GLY A 434 -8.33 -38.53 6.24
C GLY A 434 -8.42 -37.60 5.01
N PHE A 435 -9.63 -37.15 4.62
CA PHE A 435 -9.82 -36.25 3.45
C PHE A 435 -10.40 -34.88 3.82
N SER A 436 -10.69 -34.62 5.10
CA SER A 436 -11.17 -33.30 5.53
C SER A 436 -10.05 -32.27 5.44
N ASN A 437 -10.36 -31.09 4.89
CA ASN A 437 -9.40 -30.00 4.82
C ASN A 437 -9.16 -29.41 6.21
N LYS A 438 -7.92 -29.00 6.48
CA LYS A 438 -7.54 -28.41 7.77
C LYS A 438 -7.50 -26.88 7.73
N THR A 439 -7.81 -26.30 6.58
CA THR A 439 -7.73 -24.87 6.35
C THR A 439 -9.03 -24.33 5.78
N LEU A 440 -9.48 -23.17 6.26
CA LEU A 440 -10.70 -22.49 5.82
C LEU A 440 -10.38 -21.09 5.28
N PHE A 441 -11.00 -20.72 4.17
CA PHE A 441 -10.97 -19.36 3.63
C PHE A 441 -12.31 -18.66 3.82
N LEU A 442 -12.27 -17.40 4.29
CA LEU A 442 -13.43 -16.55 4.53
C LEU A 442 -13.20 -15.15 3.92
N PHE A 443 -14.23 -14.62 3.26
CA PHE A 443 -14.24 -13.23 2.80
C PHE A 443 -15.52 -12.52 3.25
N GLN A 444 -15.37 -11.44 4.01
CA GLN A 444 -16.44 -10.57 4.47
C GLN A 444 -16.36 -9.22 3.72
N PRO A 445 -17.39 -8.85 2.95
CA PRO A 445 -17.35 -7.67 2.09
C PRO A 445 -17.53 -6.35 2.83
N PHE A 446 -17.76 -6.38 4.15
CA PHE A 446 -17.85 -5.20 4.98
C PHE A 446 -17.49 -5.53 6.43
N GLU A 447 -17.01 -4.52 7.15
CA GLU A 447 -16.85 -4.55 8.60
C GLU A 447 -18.06 -3.87 9.24
N PRO A 448 -18.70 -4.49 10.24
CA PRO A 448 -19.74 -3.83 11.00
C PRO A 448 -19.12 -2.75 11.92
N VAL A 449 -18.90 -1.54 11.40
CA VAL A 449 -18.35 -0.41 12.16
C VAL A 449 -19.46 0.44 12.78
N ILE A 450 -19.29 0.84 14.04
CA ILE A 450 -20.14 1.81 14.74
C ILE A 450 -19.50 3.21 14.58
N ALA A 451 -19.76 3.92 13.48
CA ALA A 451 -19.10 5.21 13.23
C ALA A 451 -19.94 6.46 13.63
N THR A 452 -21.27 6.35 13.75
CA THR A 452 -22.16 7.50 14.09
C THR A 452 -23.42 7.10 14.88
N GLU A 453 -24.02 8.04 15.63
CA GLU A 453 -25.29 7.84 16.36
C GLU A 453 -26.47 7.41 15.46
N LYS A 454 -26.47 7.77 14.16
CA LYS A 454 -27.47 7.27 13.19
C LYS A 454 -27.20 5.84 12.70
N GLN A 455 -25.93 5.40 12.68
CA GLN A 455 -25.56 4.00 12.39
C GLN A 455 -25.62 3.09 13.62
N TYR A 456 -25.84 3.67 14.80
CA TYR A 456 -26.06 2.96 16.07
C TYR A 456 -27.18 1.91 16.00
N GLN A 457 -28.07 2.01 15.01
CA GLN A 457 -29.25 1.16 14.88
C GLN A 457 -29.08 -0.03 13.91
N LYS A 458 -28.32 0.10 12.80
CA LYS A 458 -28.35 -0.88 11.71
C LYS A 458 -27.46 -2.11 11.90
N TRP A 459 -26.36 -2.00 12.67
CA TRP A 459 -25.32 -3.06 12.75
C TRP A 459 -24.85 -3.41 14.16
N ILE A 460 -25.48 -2.83 15.18
CA ILE A 460 -25.08 -3.02 16.59
C ILE A 460 -25.04 -4.49 17.00
N VAL A 461 -26.00 -5.26 16.48
CA VAL A 461 -26.15 -6.69 16.71
C VAL A 461 -24.89 -7.43 16.25
N MET A 462 -24.41 -7.20 15.02
CA MET A 462 -23.19 -7.81 14.50
C MET A 462 -21.92 -7.26 15.18
N ALA A 463 -21.81 -5.94 15.36
CA ALA A 463 -20.62 -5.30 15.92
C ALA A 463 -20.36 -5.67 17.38
N LYS A 464 -21.41 -6.00 18.15
CA LYS A 464 -21.33 -6.42 19.56
C LYS A 464 -21.38 -7.93 19.75
N SER A 465 -21.59 -8.71 18.68
CA SER A 465 -21.59 -10.16 18.72
C SER A 465 -20.22 -10.70 19.11
N GLN A 466 -20.18 -11.68 20.00
CA GLN A 466 -18.97 -12.46 20.28
C GLN A 466 -19.22 -13.92 19.88
N VAL A 467 -18.32 -14.46 19.06
CA VAL A 467 -18.31 -15.86 18.65
C VAL A 467 -17.16 -16.54 19.38
N THR A 468 -17.44 -17.54 20.19
CA THR A 468 -16.42 -18.25 20.99
C THR A 468 -16.28 -19.73 20.61
N ILE A 469 -16.82 -20.17 19.47
CA ILE A 469 -16.60 -21.54 19.01
C ILE A 469 -15.11 -21.75 18.69
N PRO A 470 -14.48 -22.81 19.21
CA PRO A 470 -13.27 -23.33 18.60
C PRO A 470 -13.63 -23.89 17.21
N GLN A 471 -13.18 -23.21 16.16
CA GLN A 471 -13.34 -23.69 14.79
C GLN A 471 -12.48 -24.95 14.61
N PRO A 472 -13.02 -26.05 14.01
CA PRO A 472 -12.31 -27.32 13.85
C PRO A 472 -11.33 -27.28 12.68
N TYR A 473 -10.54 -26.21 12.59
CA TYR A 473 -9.55 -25.97 11.55
C TYR A 473 -8.20 -25.64 12.19
N ALA A 474 -7.11 -25.99 11.51
CA ALA A 474 -5.76 -25.67 11.98
C ALA A 474 -5.41 -24.22 11.64
N LEU A 475 -5.98 -23.70 10.55
CA LEU A 475 -5.80 -22.34 10.07
C LEU A 475 -7.07 -21.84 9.40
N VAL A 476 -7.53 -20.66 9.78
CA VAL A 476 -8.59 -19.93 9.09
C VAL A 476 -8.04 -18.59 8.65
N PHE A 477 -8.11 -18.33 7.35
CA PHE A 477 -7.77 -17.04 6.78
C PHE A 477 -9.06 -16.29 6.43
N GLU A 478 -9.32 -15.24 7.19
CA GLU A 478 -10.49 -14.38 7.03
C GLU A 478 -10.05 -12.98 6.59
N VAL A 479 -10.68 -12.49 5.53
CA VAL A 479 -10.48 -11.13 5.02
C VAL A 479 -11.75 -10.33 5.26
N VAL A 480 -11.62 -9.15 5.89
CA VAL A 480 -12.74 -8.24 6.15
C VAL A 480 -12.44 -6.90 5.49
N LYS A 481 -13.29 -6.47 4.55
CA LYS A 481 -13.21 -5.12 3.98
C LYS A 481 -13.73 -4.11 4.99
N THR A 482 -12.95 -3.08 5.33
CA THR A 482 -13.36 -2.10 6.35
C THR A 482 -14.32 -1.05 5.77
N ALA A 483 -14.79 -0.12 6.62
CA ALA A 483 -15.61 1.01 6.15
C ALA A 483 -14.82 2.00 5.28
N ASP A 484 -13.49 2.04 5.41
CA ASP A 484 -12.63 2.73 4.45
C ASP A 484 -12.43 1.81 3.25
N MET A 485 -12.84 2.29 2.07
CA MET A 485 -12.95 1.49 0.83
C MET A 485 -11.63 0.81 0.43
N ASN A 486 -10.48 1.35 0.86
CA ASN A 486 -9.15 0.84 0.52
C ASN A 486 -8.46 0.04 1.64
N GLU A 487 -9.11 -0.12 2.79
CA GLU A 487 -8.52 -0.82 3.93
C GLU A 487 -9.18 -2.20 4.15
N TYR A 488 -8.33 -3.22 4.33
CA TYR A 488 -8.71 -4.61 4.56
C TYR A 488 -8.04 -5.15 5.82
N LYS A 489 -8.81 -5.84 6.66
CA LYS A 489 -8.33 -6.56 7.84
C LYS A 489 -8.15 -8.04 7.50
N LEU A 490 -6.91 -8.50 7.58
CA LEU A 490 -6.50 -9.89 7.43
C LEU A 490 -6.47 -10.55 8.81
N LYS A 491 -7.37 -11.49 9.06
CA LYS A 491 -7.45 -12.26 10.29
C LYS A 491 -6.95 -13.68 10.03
N PHE A 492 -5.90 -14.05 10.75
CA PHE A 492 -5.33 -15.39 10.76
C PHE A 492 -5.67 -16.03 12.10
N SER A 493 -6.66 -16.90 12.09
CA SER A 493 -6.98 -17.72 13.25
C SER A 493 -6.24 -19.05 13.12
N PHE A 494 -5.52 -19.48 14.15
CA PHE A 494 -4.75 -20.73 14.09
C PHE A 494 -4.79 -21.52 15.40
N ASP A 495 -4.48 -22.81 15.30
CA ASP A 495 -4.19 -23.68 16.44
C ASP A 495 -2.75 -23.43 16.92
N ASN A 496 -2.51 -23.22 18.21
CA ASN A 496 -1.16 -23.07 18.76
C ASN A 496 -0.23 -24.26 18.44
N LEU A 497 -0.75 -25.48 18.23
CA LEU A 497 0.05 -26.60 17.73
C LEU A 497 0.61 -26.34 16.33
N LEU A 498 -0.11 -25.60 15.49
CA LEU A 498 0.40 -25.10 14.22
C LEU A 498 1.56 -24.13 14.45
N ALA A 499 1.46 -23.23 15.43
CA ALA A 499 2.55 -22.30 15.75
C ALA A 499 3.83 -23.05 16.15
N GLU A 500 3.72 -24.16 16.87
CA GLU A 500 4.87 -25.02 17.21
C GLU A 500 5.45 -25.75 15.99
N VAL A 501 4.60 -26.25 15.08
CA VAL A 501 5.06 -26.86 13.81
C VAL A 501 5.73 -25.83 12.90
N VAL A 502 5.16 -24.63 12.78
CA VAL A 502 5.72 -23.53 11.98
C VAL A 502 7.01 -22.99 12.60
N ALA A 503 7.08 -22.86 13.93
CA ALA A 503 8.29 -22.43 14.63
C ALA A 503 9.45 -23.43 14.47
N ASN A 504 9.12 -24.71 14.30
CA ASN A 504 10.08 -25.78 14.02
C ASN A 504 10.31 -26.03 12.51
N SER A 505 9.60 -25.32 11.63
CA SER A 505 9.79 -25.42 10.17
C SER A 505 10.85 -24.44 9.70
N ALA A 506 11.83 -24.94 8.92
CA ALA A 506 12.87 -24.09 8.34
C ALA A 506 12.24 -23.11 7.34
N LEU A 507 12.36 -21.81 7.62
CA LEU A 507 11.83 -20.75 6.77
C LEU A 507 12.83 -20.48 5.63
N THR A 508 12.57 -20.99 4.44
CA THR A 508 13.43 -20.73 3.27
C THR A 508 13.26 -19.28 2.82
N VAL A 509 14.25 -18.44 3.10
CA VAL A 509 14.31 -17.07 2.58
C VAL A 509 14.92 -17.15 1.17
N PRO A 510 14.22 -16.68 0.11
CA PRO A 510 14.77 -16.67 -1.24
C PRO A 510 16.11 -15.93 -1.26
N ALA A 511 17.14 -16.53 -1.89
CA ALA A 511 18.47 -15.94 -2.01
C ALA A 511 18.47 -14.45 -2.45
N PRO A 512 17.58 -13.98 -3.35
CA PRO A 512 17.52 -12.57 -3.73
C PRO A 512 17.20 -11.62 -2.57
N VAL A 513 16.34 -12.02 -1.62
CA VAL A 513 15.99 -11.21 -0.45
C VAL A 513 17.19 -11.08 0.49
N LEU A 514 17.94 -12.18 0.66
CA LEU A 514 19.19 -12.20 1.42
C LEU A 514 20.29 -11.36 0.74
N THR A 515 20.42 -11.43 -0.58
CA THR A 515 21.38 -10.61 -1.35
C THR A 515 21.08 -9.12 -1.23
N ILE A 516 19.80 -8.73 -1.34
CA ILE A 516 19.36 -7.33 -1.18
C ILE A 516 19.61 -6.86 0.25
N ALA A 517 19.29 -7.67 1.26
CA ALA A 517 19.57 -7.34 2.66
C ALA A 517 21.07 -7.16 2.91
N LYS A 518 21.91 -8.10 2.44
CA LYS A 518 23.39 -8.01 2.52
C LYS A 518 23.93 -6.76 1.80
N ARG A 519 23.36 -6.40 0.65
CA ARG A 519 23.72 -5.19 -0.12
C ARG A 519 23.32 -3.90 0.59
N ALA A 520 22.10 -3.83 1.12
CA ALA A 520 21.62 -2.69 1.92
C ALA A 520 22.48 -2.47 3.18
N ILE A 521 22.89 -3.56 3.85
CA ILE A 521 23.81 -3.53 4.99
C ILE A 521 25.17 -2.97 4.57
N LYS A 522 25.75 -3.48 3.47
CA LYS A 522 27.05 -3.05 2.96
C LYS A 522 27.05 -1.57 2.60
N LEU A 523 26.02 -1.11 1.89
CA LEU A 523 25.90 0.27 1.42
C LEU A 523 25.73 1.23 2.60
N ARG A 524 24.89 0.88 3.59
CA ARG A 524 24.77 1.67 4.83
C ARG A 524 26.04 1.65 5.67
N LYS A 525 26.79 0.55 5.72
CA LYS A 525 28.10 0.52 6.39
C LYS A 525 29.09 1.47 5.75
N GLN A 526 29.14 1.53 4.42
CA GLN A 526 30.00 2.48 3.71
C GLN A 526 29.64 3.93 4.04
N VAL A 527 28.34 4.27 3.98
CA VAL A 527 27.85 5.61 4.36
C VAL A 527 28.11 5.91 5.84
N THR A 528 27.94 4.94 6.73
CA THR A 528 28.16 5.14 8.17
C THR A 528 29.65 5.28 8.48
N SER A 529 30.52 4.55 7.80
CA SER A 529 31.98 4.70 7.93
C SER A 529 32.48 6.06 7.43
N SER A 530 31.77 6.72 6.50
CA SER A 530 32.10 8.08 6.08
C SER A 530 31.55 9.17 7.01
N VAL A 531 30.58 8.85 7.87
CA VAL A 531 29.91 9.81 8.79
C VAL A 531 30.37 9.64 10.25
N LEU A 532 30.89 8.46 10.62
CA LEU A 532 31.43 8.18 11.96
C LEU A 532 32.59 9.11 12.30
N GLY A 533 32.32 10.08 13.17
CA GLY A 533 33.28 11.08 13.65
C GLY A 533 32.89 12.54 13.36
N GLN A 534 31.84 12.79 12.58
CA GLN A 534 31.29 14.12 12.35
C GLN A 534 29.80 14.17 12.71
N GLY A 535 29.42 15.05 13.65
CA GLY A 535 28.03 15.25 14.09
C GLY A 535 27.64 14.55 15.40
N ASP A 536 26.35 14.61 15.72
CA ASP A 536 25.77 14.23 17.01
C ASP A 536 26.00 12.75 17.39
N THR A 537 26.71 12.56 18.49
CA THR A 537 27.05 11.26 19.09
C THR A 537 25.85 10.36 19.37
N GLU A 538 24.67 10.92 19.67
CA GLU A 538 23.49 10.12 19.98
C GLU A 538 22.88 9.50 18.70
N ASN A 539 22.83 10.26 17.62
CA ASN A 539 22.40 9.78 16.31
C ASN A 539 23.36 8.73 15.75
N ASN A 540 24.67 8.90 15.95
CA ASN A 540 25.67 7.92 15.55
C ASN A 540 25.52 6.59 16.31
N LYS A 541 25.17 6.64 17.60
CA LYS A 541 24.86 5.43 18.39
C LYS A 541 23.58 4.74 17.94
N ARG A 542 22.52 5.49 17.62
CA ARG A 542 21.27 4.94 17.06
C ARG A 542 21.50 4.30 15.69
N HIS A 543 22.33 4.91 14.85
CA HIS A 543 22.71 4.35 13.54
C HIS A 543 23.52 3.05 13.68
N ALA A 544 24.51 3.02 14.58
CA ALA A 544 25.30 1.82 14.86
C ALA A 544 24.44 0.67 15.41
N HIS A 545 23.48 0.97 16.29
CA HIS A 545 22.52 0.00 16.81
C HIS A 545 21.64 -0.58 15.69
N PHE A 546 21.18 0.25 14.76
CA PHE A 546 20.37 -0.18 13.61
C PHE A 546 21.14 -1.07 12.62
N ILE A 547 22.44 -0.78 12.41
CA ILE A 547 23.32 -1.64 11.58
C ILE A 547 23.55 -2.98 12.27
N ALA A 548 23.87 -2.98 13.57
CA ALA A 548 24.04 -4.22 14.34
C ALA A 548 22.75 -5.08 14.33
N ALA A 549 21.57 -4.44 14.36
CA ALA A 549 20.28 -5.11 14.20
C ALA A 549 20.10 -5.75 12.82
N LEU A 550 20.54 -5.08 11.76
CA LEU A 550 20.49 -5.60 10.38
C LEU A 550 21.53 -6.71 10.11
N GLU A 551 22.65 -6.76 10.83
CA GLU A 551 23.69 -7.78 10.69
C GLU A 551 23.38 -9.10 11.42
N LYS A 552 22.62 -9.02 12.52
CA LYS A 552 22.23 -10.16 13.34
C LYS A 552 21.61 -11.36 12.56
N PRO A 553 20.83 -11.17 11.48
CA PRO A 553 20.29 -12.27 10.68
C PRO A 553 21.28 -12.91 9.67
N THR A 554 22.43 -12.28 9.38
CA THR A 554 23.35 -12.74 8.32
C THR A 554 24.59 -13.49 8.81
N GLN A 555 24.80 -13.60 10.13
CA GLN A 555 26.03 -14.16 10.73
C GLN A 555 26.00 -15.66 11.06
N THR A 556 24.94 -16.42 10.74
CA THR A 556 24.91 -17.87 11.02
C THR A 556 25.58 -18.69 9.90
N SER A 557 26.91 -18.74 9.93
CA SER A 557 27.71 -19.84 9.36
C SER A 557 28.88 -20.13 10.30
N SER A 558 28.96 -21.36 10.82
CA SER A 558 29.89 -21.84 11.88
C SER A 558 29.52 -21.31 13.27
N THR A 559 29.06 -22.15 14.20
CA THR A 559 29.95 -22.94 15.06
C THR A 559 29.31 -24.28 15.49
N LYS A 560 30.12 -25.33 15.47
CA LYS A 560 29.95 -26.53 16.29
C LYS A 560 30.61 -26.24 17.63
N ASP A 561 29.83 -26.07 18.71
CA ASP A 561 30.10 -26.63 20.04
C ASP A 561 29.13 -26.04 21.07
N GLY A 562 28.77 -26.88 22.03
CA GLY A 562 27.72 -26.61 23.01
C GLY A 562 28.14 -25.57 24.05
N ASP A 563 27.38 -24.49 24.11
CA ASP A 563 26.73 -24.07 25.35
C ASP A 563 25.48 -23.25 24.99
N ALA A 564 24.37 -23.54 25.66
CA ALA A 564 23.05 -23.02 25.29
C ALA A 564 22.87 -21.58 25.81
N ASP A 565 23.23 -20.60 24.98
CA ASP A 565 22.91 -19.20 25.27
C ASP A 565 21.52 -18.84 24.71
N LEU A 566 20.64 -18.36 25.59
CA LEU A 566 19.22 -18.08 25.33
C LEU A 566 18.99 -17.06 24.20
N ASP A 567 20.02 -16.30 23.82
CA ASP A 567 20.00 -15.27 22.77
C ASP A 567 20.05 -15.82 21.34
N MET A 568 20.32 -17.12 21.15
CA MET A 568 20.48 -17.73 19.83
C MET A 568 19.14 -17.99 19.12
N PHE A 569 18.02 -17.85 19.82
CA PHE A 569 16.72 -18.30 19.36
C PHE A 569 15.74 -17.15 18.98
N LEU A 570 16.05 -15.87 19.26
CA LEU A 570 15.23 -14.74 18.81
C LEU A 570 15.06 -14.68 17.28
N ASN A 571 13.84 -14.39 16.80
CA ASN A 571 13.62 -13.98 15.41
C ASN A 571 14.34 -12.64 15.18
N LYS A 572 15.59 -12.70 14.71
CA LYS A 572 16.45 -11.54 14.54
C LYS A 572 15.95 -10.55 13.46
N PHE A 573 14.95 -10.92 12.66
CA PHE A 573 14.24 -10.01 11.75
C PHE A 573 13.13 -9.19 12.44
N ALA A 574 12.70 -9.56 13.65
CA ALA A 574 11.72 -8.79 14.43
C ALA A 574 12.25 -7.41 14.85
N VAL A 575 13.56 -7.17 14.78
CA VAL A 575 14.16 -5.85 15.07
C VAL A 575 13.92 -4.85 13.92
N LEU A 576 13.42 -5.29 12.76
CA LEU A 576 13.16 -4.43 11.59
C LEU A 576 11.77 -3.81 11.57
N THR A 577 10.86 -4.19 12.48
CA THR A 577 9.60 -3.47 12.68
C THR A 577 9.92 -2.16 13.42
N VAL A 578 10.07 -1.08 12.65
CA VAL A 578 10.13 0.28 13.19
C VAL A 578 8.72 0.66 13.61
N GLU A 579 8.42 0.57 14.89
CA GLU A 579 7.24 1.23 15.46
C GLU A 579 7.51 2.74 15.52
N GLU A 580 6.60 3.55 14.99
CA GLU A 580 6.62 4.99 15.24
C GLU A 580 6.37 5.25 16.73
N PRO A 581 7.19 6.07 17.42
CA PRO A 581 6.96 6.34 18.83
C PRO A 581 5.69 7.18 19.00
N GLN A 582 4.63 6.57 19.52
CA GLN A 582 3.51 7.34 20.07
C GLN A 582 3.96 8.09 21.35
N GLU A 583 3.46 9.30 21.52
CA GLU A 583 3.61 10.06 22.77
C GLU A 583 3.02 9.27 23.97
N PRO A 584 3.58 9.42 25.18
CA PRO A 584 3.33 8.50 26.28
C PRO A 584 1.94 8.71 26.89
N GLU A 585 0.99 7.83 26.58
CA GLU A 585 -0.15 7.57 27.45
C GLU A 585 0.10 6.36 28.36
N GLN A 586 -0.48 6.46 29.56
CA GLN A 586 -0.07 5.80 30.81
C GLN A 586 0.05 4.27 30.75
N GLU A 587 1.14 3.79 31.38
CA GLU A 587 1.46 2.38 31.63
C GLU A 587 0.28 1.59 32.23
N GLN A 588 -0.35 0.72 31.43
CA GLN A 588 -0.94 -0.52 31.92
C GLN A 588 0.04 -1.65 31.62
N ARG A 589 0.74 -2.10 32.67
CA ARG A 589 1.61 -3.29 32.65
C ARG A 589 0.81 -4.53 32.22
N ALA A 590 0.93 -4.91 30.95
CA ALA A 590 0.74 -6.29 30.54
C ALA A 590 2.00 -7.08 30.91
N SER A 591 1.84 -8.22 31.57
CA SER A 591 2.91 -9.14 31.90
C SER A 591 3.61 -9.67 30.64
N PRO A 592 4.95 -9.91 30.68
CA PRO A 592 5.70 -10.33 29.49
C PRO A 592 5.29 -11.75 29.10
N ARG A 593 4.52 -11.86 28.00
CA ARG A 593 4.26 -13.15 27.34
C ARG A 593 5.58 -13.62 26.74
N SER A 594 6.11 -14.74 27.24
CA SER A 594 7.27 -15.43 26.67
C SER A 594 7.00 -15.80 25.21
N GLN A 595 7.55 -15.05 24.27
CA GLN A 595 7.53 -15.40 22.85
C GLN A 595 8.48 -16.57 22.63
N LYS A 596 7.93 -17.77 22.35
CA LYS A 596 8.71 -18.93 21.94
C LYS A 596 9.20 -18.75 20.49
N LEU A 597 10.35 -19.33 20.24
CA LEU A 597 11.35 -18.87 19.29
C LEU A 597 11.39 -19.76 18.02
N VAL A 598 11.61 -19.15 16.85
CA VAL A 598 11.57 -19.81 15.52
C VAL A 598 12.99 -20.13 15.05
N LYS A 599 13.27 -21.38 14.65
CA LYS A 599 14.58 -21.80 14.11
C LYS A 599 14.64 -21.52 12.60
N VAL A 600 15.45 -20.55 12.17
CA VAL A 600 15.68 -20.24 10.76
C VAL A 600 16.98 -20.92 10.31
N GLU A 601 16.90 -21.94 9.46
CA GLU A 601 18.06 -22.52 8.77
C GLU A 601 18.17 -21.96 7.35
N LEU A 602 19.34 -21.41 7.03
CA LEU A 602 19.69 -20.90 5.70
C LEU A 602 20.18 -22.06 4.85
N VAL A 603 19.39 -22.48 3.86
CA VAL A 603 19.83 -23.45 2.85
C VAL A 603 20.21 -22.68 1.60
N GLU A 604 21.51 -22.53 1.35
CA GLU A 604 22.04 -22.16 0.03
C GLU A 604 21.92 -23.41 -0.84
N ASN A 605 21.00 -23.41 -1.81
CA ASN A 605 20.96 -24.49 -2.80
C ASN A 605 22.08 -24.24 -3.81
N ASP A 606 23.13 -25.06 -3.74
CA ASP A 606 24.17 -25.16 -4.75
C ASP A 606 23.59 -25.68 -6.08
N GLU A 607 23.93 -24.95 -7.14
CA GLU A 607 24.24 -25.42 -8.49
C GLU A 607 23.35 -26.52 -9.10
N ASP A 608 22.28 -26.13 -9.82
CA ASP A 608 21.84 -26.77 -11.09
C ASP A 608 20.55 -26.17 -11.72
N GLU A 609 19.97 -25.09 -11.17
CA GLU A 609 18.82 -24.36 -11.76
C GLU A 609 19.21 -23.00 -12.42
N ALA A 610 20.51 -22.84 -12.75
CA ALA A 610 21.14 -21.52 -12.87
C ALA A 610 20.75 -20.67 -14.09
N THR A 611 20.41 -21.25 -15.25
CA THR A 611 20.28 -20.44 -16.49
C THR A 611 18.91 -19.76 -16.62
N ALA A 612 17.82 -20.40 -16.17
CA ALA A 612 16.48 -19.79 -16.17
C ALA A 612 16.28 -18.81 -14.99
N SER A 613 17.00 -19.03 -13.88
CA SER A 613 16.98 -18.19 -12.68
C SER A 613 17.78 -16.89 -12.85
N TYR A 614 18.92 -16.91 -13.56
CA TYR A 614 19.79 -15.75 -13.71
C TYR A 614 19.14 -14.61 -14.52
N PHE A 615 18.46 -14.92 -15.63
CA PHE A 615 17.74 -13.91 -16.43
C PHE A 615 16.61 -13.25 -15.62
N GLY A 616 15.84 -14.05 -14.87
CA GLY A 616 14.80 -13.54 -13.97
C GLY A 616 15.37 -12.62 -12.87
N HIS A 617 16.54 -12.95 -12.34
CA HIS A 617 17.21 -12.14 -11.32
C HIS A 617 17.70 -10.80 -11.88
N MET A 618 18.30 -10.80 -13.07
CA MET A 618 18.73 -9.57 -13.75
C MET A 618 17.55 -8.69 -14.15
N PHE A 619 16.47 -9.30 -14.64
CA PHE A 619 15.23 -8.59 -14.94
C PHE A 619 14.61 -7.94 -13.69
N PHE A 620 14.60 -8.67 -12.57
CA PHE A 620 14.12 -8.14 -11.29
C PHE A 620 14.97 -6.96 -10.79
N LYS A 621 16.30 -7.04 -10.90
CA LYS A 621 17.20 -5.92 -10.57
C LYS A 621 16.93 -4.70 -11.45
N ALA A 622 16.76 -4.89 -12.76
CA ALA A 622 16.41 -3.81 -13.67
C ALA A 622 15.04 -3.21 -13.31
N PHE A 623 14.07 -4.04 -12.92
CA PHE A 623 12.77 -3.58 -12.46
C PHE A 623 12.86 -2.72 -11.20
N CYS A 624 13.61 -3.16 -10.18
CA CYS A 624 13.84 -2.38 -8.97
C CYS A 624 14.49 -1.03 -9.30
N LEU A 625 15.52 -1.02 -10.16
CA LEU A 625 16.17 0.20 -10.60
C LEU A 625 15.17 1.18 -11.22
N PHE A 626 14.42 0.76 -12.23
CA PHE A 626 13.47 1.66 -12.90
C PHE A 626 12.34 2.11 -11.97
N GLN A 627 11.94 1.28 -10.99
CA GLN A 627 10.98 1.69 -9.98
C GLN A 627 11.54 2.76 -9.04
N ASP A 628 12.78 2.61 -8.58
CA ASP A 628 13.46 3.61 -7.74
C ASP A 628 13.66 4.92 -8.50
N LEU A 629 14.10 4.85 -9.76
CA LEU A 629 14.23 6.03 -10.64
C LEU A 629 12.87 6.70 -10.90
N HIS A 630 11.79 5.92 -11.04
CA HIS A 630 10.44 6.46 -11.17
C HIS A 630 10.00 7.23 -9.92
N ASN A 631 10.26 6.68 -8.72
CA ASN A 631 9.97 7.35 -7.46
C ASN A 631 10.77 8.65 -7.29
N MET A 632 12.07 8.63 -7.63
CA MET A 632 12.91 9.83 -7.62
C MET A 632 12.43 10.88 -8.61
N ARG A 633 12.04 10.47 -9.82
CA ARG A 633 11.45 11.37 -10.84
C ARG A 633 10.20 12.07 -10.34
N ALA A 634 9.29 11.33 -9.70
CA ALA A 634 8.06 11.87 -9.14
C ALA A 634 8.35 12.92 -8.05
N PHE A 635 9.29 12.62 -7.15
CA PHE A 635 9.73 13.53 -6.11
C PHE A 635 10.33 14.82 -6.69
N ILE A 636 11.26 14.71 -7.64
CA ILE A 636 11.88 15.87 -8.32
C ILE A 636 10.82 16.69 -9.05
N SER A 637 9.88 16.05 -9.75
CA SER A 637 8.78 16.73 -10.44
C SER A 637 7.91 17.54 -9.48
N HIS A 638 7.67 17.02 -8.27
CA HIS A 638 6.97 17.75 -7.21
C HIS A 638 7.80 18.95 -6.73
N THR A 639 9.10 18.77 -6.46
CA THR A 639 10.01 19.86 -6.06
C THR A 639 10.02 21.01 -7.08
N TRP A 640 10.10 20.71 -8.38
CA TRP A 640 10.08 21.77 -9.41
C TRP A 640 8.70 22.41 -9.59
N SER A 641 7.62 21.69 -9.27
CA SER A 641 6.28 22.29 -9.20
C SER A 641 6.17 23.27 -8.03
N GLU A 642 6.71 22.93 -6.86
CA GLU A 642 6.78 23.83 -5.70
C GLU A 642 7.61 25.10 -6.00
N TYR A 643 8.71 24.97 -6.76
CA TYR A 643 9.50 26.12 -7.22
C TYR A 643 8.71 27.00 -8.22
N ARG A 644 8.05 26.38 -9.21
CA ARG A 644 7.17 27.09 -10.15
C ARG A 644 6.08 27.86 -9.41
N ASP A 645 5.52 27.27 -8.36
CA ASP A 645 4.48 27.85 -7.52
C ASP A 645 5.06 28.79 -6.43
N LYS A 646 6.36 29.09 -6.50
CA LYS A 646 7.12 30.04 -5.64
C LYS A 646 7.14 29.69 -4.15
N ARG A 647 6.97 28.42 -3.79
CA ARG A 647 7.00 27.94 -2.40
C ARG A 647 8.42 27.68 -1.91
N ILE A 648 9.32 27.32 -2.82
CA ILE A 648 10.75 27.13 -2.56
C ILE A 648 11.57 28.01 -3.52
N ASP A 649 12.84 28.26 -3.20
CA ASP A 649 13.75 28.97 -4.09
C ASP A 649 14.42 28.05 -5.12
N LEU A 650 15.08 28.67 -6.11
CA LEU A 650 15.74 27.96 -7.21
C LEU A 650 16.93 27.11 -6.71
N VAL A 651 17.64 27.59 -5.67
CA VAL A 651 18.82 26.92 -5.10
C VAL A 651 18.42 25.60 -4.45
N ASN A 652 17.38 25.61 -3.62
CA ASN A 652 16.85 24.42 -2.94
C ASN A 652 16.36 23.39 -3.96
N ALA A 653 15.56 23.80 -4.94
CA ALA A 653 15.08 22.89 -5.99
C ALA A 653 16.25 22.24 -6.75
N THR A 654 17.30 23.02 -7.01
CA THR A 654 18.49 22.57 -7.72
C THR A 654 19.35 21.61 -6.90
N LEU A 655 19.65 21.93 -5.64
CA LEU A 655 20.49 21.10 -4.78
C LEU A 655 19.85 19.74 -4.51
N VAL A 656 18.54 19.72 -4.28
CA VAL A 656 17.75 18.49 -4.13
C VAL A 656 17.84 17.66 -5.41
N THR A 657 17.70 18.29 -6.58
CA THR A 657 17.76 17.60 -7.88
C THR A 657 19.15 17.02 -8.15
N ASP A 658 20.21 17.80 -7.96
CA ASP A 658 21.58 17.32 -8.21
C ASP A 658 21.98 16.20 -7.25
N SER A 659 21.58 16.29 -5.97
CA SER A 659 21.82 15.22 -4.98
C SER A 659 21.10 13.92 -5.37
N ALA A 660 19.84 14.02 -5.81
CA ALA A 660 19.08 12.86 -6.28
C ALA A 660 19.69 12.23 -7.56
N LEU A 661 20.22 13.05 -8.47
CA LEU A 661 20.89 12.58 -9.68
C LEU A 661 22.20 11.84 -9.38
N GLN A 662 22.94 12.25 -8.34
CA GLN A 662 24.15 11.55 -7.90
C GLN A 662 23.79 10.19 -7.30
N LEU A 663 22.80 10.13 -6.40
CA LEU A 663 22.30 8.86 -5.84
C LEU A 663 21.82 7.89 -6.94
N ALA A 664 21.07 8.40 -7.91
CA ALA A 664 20.59 7.62 -9.05
C ALA A 664 21.74 7.07 -9.91
N ARG A 665 22.88 7.77 -9.97
CA ARG A 665 24.06 7.34 -10.74
C ARG A 665 24.66 6.08 -10.15
N ASP A 666 24.84 6.06 -8.84
CA ASP A 666 25.45 4.92 -8.15
C ASP A 666 24.56 3.67 -8.27
N LEU A 667 23.24 3.84 -8.11
CA LEU A 667 22.26 2.75 -8.27
C LEU A 667 22.26 2.17 -9.68
N ALA A 668 22.24 3.03 -10.70
CA ALA A 668 22.24 2.59 -12.08
C ALA A 668 23.56 1.93 -12.47
N GLN A 669 24.70 2.47 -12.03
CA GLN A 669 26.01 1.91 -12.32
C GLN A 669 26.13 0.48 -11.79
N GLU A 670 25.64 0.22 -10.57
CA GLU A 670 25.72 -1.12 -9.98
C GLU A 670 24.90 -2.15 -10.77
N VAL A 671 23.73 -1.77 -11.30
CA VAL A 671 22.93 -2.66 -12.16
C VAL A 671 23.58 -2.84 -13.54
N VAL A 672 24.19 -1.79 -14.10
CA VAL A 672 24.92 -1.86 -15.37
C VAL A 672 26.15 -2.76 -15.27
N ASP A 673 26.90 -2.71 -14.17
CA ASP A 673 28.08 -3.54 -13.93
C ASP A 673 27.71 -5.02 -13.75
N ASP A 674 26.65 -5.29 -12.99
CA ASP A 674 26.05 -6.63 -12.86
C ASP A 674 25.57 -7.15 -14.23
N TRP A 675 25.06 -6.27 -15.10
CA TRP A 675 24.57 -6.62 -16.43
C TRP A 675 25.70 -6.91 -17.41
N ALA A 676 26.75 -6.08 -17.40
CA ALA A 676 27.91 -6.24 -18.27
C ALA A 676 28.72 -7.50 -17.96
N SER A 677 28.62 -8.03 -16.74
CA SER A 677 29.26 -9.28 -16.31
C SER A 677 28.45 -10.54 -16.62
N SER A 678 27.26 -10.42 -17.21
CA SER A 678 26.41 -11.55 -17.60
C SER A 678 26.81 -12.23 -18.90
N THR A 679 26.38 -13.49 -19.11
CA THR A 679 26.58 -14.25 -20.36
C THR A 679 25.67 -13.82 -21.52
N LEU A 680 24.79 -12.83 -21.31
CA LEU A 680 24.01 -12.20 -22.37
C LEU A 680 24.93 -11.29 -23.21
N SER A 681 24.56 -11.02 -24.46
CA SER A 681 25.39 -10.18 -25.35
C SER A 681 25.75 -8.86 -24.63
N PRO A 682 27.03 -8.52 -24.44
CA PRO A 682 27.46 -7.31 -23.72
C PRO A 682 26.95 -6.01 -24.35
N ASP A 683 26.47 -6.08 -25.59
CA ASP A 683 25.94 -4.97 -26.38
C ASP A 683 24.40 -4.78 -26.25
N ASP A 684 23.70 -5.68 -25.56
CA ASP A 684 22.24 -5.57 -25.40
C ASP A 684 21.87 -4.48 -24.36
N ASN A 685 21.06 -3.51 -24.79
CA ASN A 685 20.63 -2.43 -23.94
C ASN A 685 19.51 -2.88 -22.97
N ILE A 686 19.71 -2.61 -21.67
CA ILE A 686 18.79 -2.97 -20.58
C ILE A 686 17.37 -2.44 -20.84
N GLN A 687 17.23 -1.20 -21.31
CA GLN A 687 15.94 -0.53 -21.50
C GLN A 687 15.15 -1.16 -22.66
N ASP A 688 15.82 -1.45 -23.78
CA ASP A 688 15.23 -2.12 -24.94
C ASP A 688 14.80 -3.55 -24.61
N LEU A 689 15.62 -4.29 -23.86
CA LEU A 689 15.26 -5.64 -23.44
C LEU A 689 14.07 -5.65 -22.47
N VAL A 690 14.07 -4.75 -21.47
CA VAL A 690 12.94 -4.61 -20.53
C VAL A 690 11.66 -4.23 -21.28
N PHE A 691 11.75 -3.31 -22.24
CA PHE A 691 10.64 -2.92 -23.08
C PHE A 691 10.10 -4.09 -23.93
N LYS A 692 10.99 -4.85 -24.58
CA LYS A 692 10.62 -6.02 -25.40
C LYS A 692 10.01 -7.13 -24.55
N ALA A 693 10.54 -7.41 -23.37
CA ALA A 693 9.98 -8.38 -22.44
C ALA A 693 8.56 -7.97 -22.01
N ALA A 694 8.35 -6.69 -21.68
CA ALA A 694 7.02 -6.17 -21.37
C ALA A 694 6.05 -6.25 -22.56
N CYS A 695 6.53 -6.03 -23.79
CA CYS A 695 5.75 -6.23 -25.02
C CYS A 695 5.28 -7.69 -25.16
N VAL A 696 6.19 -8.65 -24.92
CA VAL A 696 5.87 -10.10 -24.93
C VAL A 696 4.81 -10.43 -23.87
N ILE A 697 4.97 -9.92 -22.66
CA ILE A 697 4.03 -10.14 -21.55
C ILE A 697 2.64 -9.60 -21.89
N ARG A 698 2.56 -8.39 -22.48
CA ARG A 698 1.28 -7.77 -22.88
C ARG A 698 0.74 -8.26 -24.22
N ARG A 699 1.44 -9.19 -24.90
CA ARG A 699 1.12 -9.69 -26.26
C ARG A 699 0.96 -8.56 -27.28
N ILE A 700 1.72 -7.49 -27.12
CA ILE A 700 1.76 -6.36 -28.06
C ILE A 700 3.09 -6.44 -28.80
N LEU A 701 3.06 -6.29 -30.14
CA LEU A 701 4.29 -6.32 -30.92
C LEU A 701 5.12 -5.04 -30.65
N PRO A 702 6.46 -5.17 -30.47
CA PRO A 702 7.36 -4.03 -30.23
C PRO A 702 7.64 -3.24 -31.52
N ILE A 703 6.59 -2.96 -32.30
CA ILE A 703 6.68 -2.25 -33.58
C ILE A 703 6.50 -0.74 -33.31
N PRO A 704 7.41 0.12 -33.78
CA PRO A 704 7.28 1.57 -33.66
C PRO A 704 6.01 2.12 -34.32
N SER A 705 5.33 3.07 -33.68
CA SER A 705 4.17 3.76 -34.26
C SER A 705 4.60 4.89 -35.21
N ALA A 706 5.06 4.50 -36.41
CA ALA A 706 5.55 5.42 -37.44
C ALA A 706 4.51 6.48 -37.86
N GLU A 707 3.22 6.14 -37.81
CA GLU A 707 2.07 7.02 -38.11
C GLU A 707 2.05 8.34 -37.30
N ILE A 708 2.58 8.31 -36.07
CA ILE A 708 2.68 9.47 -35.18
C ILE A 708 4.13 9.80 -34.82
N GLY A 709 5.10 9.21 -35.52
CA GLY A 709 6.52 9.47 -35.33
C GLY A 709 7.12 9.00 -33.99
N LEU A 710 6.49 8.01 -33.34
CA LEU A 710 7.03 7.43 -32.10
C LEU A 710 8.00 6.27 -32.40
N PRO A 711 9.12 6.17 -31.68
CA PRO A 711 10.09 5.08 -31.88
C PRO A 711 9.68 3.76 -31.21
N TYR A 712 8.51 3.72 -30.58
CA TYR A 712 7.93 2.55 -29.91
C TYR A 712 6.42 2.46 -30.20
N ASN A 713 5.81 1.35 -29.82
CA ASN A 713 4.37 1.13 -29.99
C ASN A 713 3.58 2.06 -29.05
N LYS A 714 2.63 2.85 -29.59
CA LYS A 714 1.79 3.78 -28.83
C LYS A 714 1.03 3.13 -27.67
N HIS A 715 0.69 1.85 -27.78
CA HIS A 715 -0.01 1.08 -26.73
C HIS A 715 0.93 0.62 -25.59
N MET A 716 2.23 0.85 -25.71
CA MET A 716 3.26 0.55 -24.72
C MET A 716 3.94 1.84 -24.19
N ALA A 717 3.28 3.00 -24.35
CA ALA A 717 3.87 4.29 -23.99
C ALA A 717 4.20 4.41 -22.49
N ASP A 718 3.36 3.83 -21.63
CA ASP A 718 3.59 3.78 -20.19
C ASP A 718 4.90 3.06 -19.83
N VAL A 719 5.16 1.89 -20.45
CA VAL A 719 6.39 1.14 -20.22
C VAL A 719 7.59 1.83 -20.86
N ALA A 720 7.44 2.36 -22.08
CA ALA A 720 8.51 3.09 -22.76
C ALA A 720 8.96 4.32 -21.96
N GLU A 721 8.03 5.07 -21.38
CA GLU A 721 8.32 6.21 -20.51
C GLU A 721 8.94 5.77 -19.18
N TRP A 722 8.50 4.65 -18.60
CA TRP A 722 9.02 4.10 -17.35
C TRP A 722 10.47 3.62 -17.46
N CYS A 723 10.87 3.00 -18.58
CA CYS A 723 12.25 2.60 -18.83
C CYS A 723 13.09 3.64 -19.61
N TYR A 724 12.57 4.87 -19.78
CA TYR A 724 13.25 5.99 -20.45
C TYR A 724 13.67 5.71 -21.90
N LEU A 725 12.94 4.85 -22.60
CA LEU A 725 13.20 4.47 -23.99
C LEU A 725 13.18 5.66 -24.97
N PRO A 726 12.26 6.64 -24.89
CA PRO A 726 12.27 7.80 -25.80
C PRO A 726 13.60 8.56 -25.75
N THR A 727 14.11 8.80 -24.54
CA THR A 727 15.36 9.54 -24.29
C THR A 727 16.57 8.74 -24.74
N TRP A 728 16.54 7.41 -24.55
CA TRP A 728 17.56 6.52 -25.10
C TRP A 728 17.64 6.62 -26.63
N VAL A 729 16.50 6.63 -27.34
CA VAL A 729 16.47 6.78 -28.80
C VAL A 729 17.00 8.14 -29.24
N ILE A 730 16.62 9.23 -28.56
CA ILE A 730 17.10 10.58 -28.86
C ILE A 730 18.63 10.65 -28.70
N LEU A 731 19.17 10.24 -27.56
CA LEU A 731 20.61 10.24 -27.30
C LEU A 731 21.36 9.27 -28.22
N GLY A 732 20.86 8.05 -28.41
CA GLY A 732 21.46 7.04 -29.29
C GLY A 732 21.53 7.48 -30.75
N SER A 733 20.52 8.23 -31.22
CA SER A 733 20.56 8.82 -32.57
C SER A 733 21.67 9.86 -32.71
N SER A 734 21.94 10.63 -31.65
CA SER A 734 23.01 11.64 -31.63
C SER A 734 24.41 11.02 -31.54
N ALA A 735 24.56 9.91 -30.82
CA ALA A 735 25.83 9.20 -30.68
C ALA A 735 26.45 8.83 -32.04
N ARG A 736 25.61 8.47 -33.01
CA ARG A 736 26.02 8.11 -34.39
C ARG A 736 26.54 9.30 -35.21
N VAL A 737 26.16 10.52 -34.85
CA VAL A 737 26.47 11.75 -35.60
C VAL A 737 27.64 12.51 -34.97
N LEU A 738 27.88 12.31 -33.67
CA LEU A 738 29.00 12.95 -32.97
C LEU A 738 30.33 12.39 -33.50
N GLN A 739 31.17 13.24 -34.09
CA GLN A 739 32.53 12.91 -34.50
C GLN A 739 33.55 13.55 -33.56
N ASP A 740 34.72 12.91 -33.41
CA ASP A 740 35.80 13.48 -32.60
C ASP A 740 36.30 14.79 -33.23
N ASN A 741 36.53 15.79 -32.39
CA ASN A 741 36.97 17.15 -32.77
C ASN A 741 36.02 17.96 -33.68
N HIS A 742 34.78 17.51 -33.86
CA HIS A 742 33.75 18.24 -34.59
C HIS A 742 32.65 18.72 -33.65
N LEU A 743 32.10 19.91 -33.93
CA LEU A 743 30.95 20.46 -33.22
C LEU A 743 29.70 20.26 -34.08
N PRO A 744 28.67 19.55 -33.59
CA PRO A 744 27.42 19.44 -34.32
C PRO A 744 26.73 20.81 -34.34
N VAL A 745 26.50 21.37 -35.54
CA VAL A 745 25.79 22.64 -35.68
C VAL A 745 24.48 22.42 -36.44
N PHE A 746 23.38 22.77 -35.79
CA PHE A 746 22.04 22.62 -36.34
C PHE A 746 21.45 23.98 -36.71
N LYS A 747 20.71 24.03 -37.82
CA LYS A 747 19.89 25.22 -38.17
C LYS A 747 18.78 25.39 -37.13
N LYS A 748 18.39 26.63 -36.83
CA LYS A 748 17.28 26.90 -35.91
C LYS A 748 16.01 26.20 -36.40
N GLY A 749 15.35 25.45 -35.53
CA GLY A 749 14.15 24.69 -35.86
C GLY A 749 14.39 23.34 -36.58
N TYR A 750 15.65 22.91 -36.77
CA TYR A 750 15.97 21.63 -37.44
C TYR A 750 15.29 20.42 -36.77
N PHE A 751 15.17 20.43 -35.45
CA PHE A 751 14.48 19.38 -34.67
C PHE A 751 13.05 19.74 -34.29
N GLY A 752 12.46 20.77 -34.90
CA GLY A 752 11.16 21.34 -34.54
C GLY A 752 11.27 22.66 -33.75
N ILE A 753 10.15 23.37 -33.67
CA ILE A 753 10.03 24.62 -32.93
C ILE A 753 9.37 24.31 -31.59
N TYR A 754 10.09 24.57 -30.50
CA TYR A 754 9.53 24.48 -29.15
C TYR A 754 8.67 25.72 -28.88
N ASP A 755 7.39 25.52 -28.54
CA ASP A 755 6.49 26.59 -28.15
C ASP A 755 6.32 26.63 -26.62
N PRO A 756 6.96 27.60 -25.94
CA PRO A 756 6.85 27.74 -24.48
C PRO A 756 5.42 28.10 -24.02
N LYS A 757 4.54 28.59 -24.90
CA LYS A 757 3.16 28.95 -24.57
C LYS A 757 2.17 27.81 -24.80
N ALA A 758 2.57 26.73 -25.47
CA ALA A 758 1.67 25.63 -25.78
C ALA A 758 1.36 24.79 -24.54
N ASN A 759 0.11 24.33 -24.43
CA ASN A 759 -0.33 23.43 -23.36
C ASN A 759 0.11 21.99 -23.65
N ARG A 760 1.23 21.56 -23.05
CA ARG A 760 1.77 20.19 -23.19
C ARG A 760 0.79 19.10 -22.79
N ALA A 761 -0.09 19.35 -21.81
CA ALA A 761 -1.00 18.33 -21.30
C ALA A 761 -1.98 17.84 -22.39
N GLY A 762 -2.39 18.74 -23.29
CA GLY A 762 -3.29 18.44 -24.41
C GLY A 762 -2.60 17.90 -25.67
N MET A 763 -1.27 17.75 -25.68
CA MET A 763 -0.54 17.25 -26.85
C MET A 763 -0.63 15.72 -26.98
N SER A 764 -0.69 15.23 -28.22
CA SER A 764 -0.53 13.81 -28.53
C SER A 764 0.87 13.30 -28.16
N LEU A 765 1.02 11.98 -27.97
CA LEU A 765 2.32 11.37 -27.64
C LEU A 765 3.41 11.69 -28.67
N GLY A 766 3.07 11.69 -29.97
CA GLY A 766 4.01 12.05 -31.04
C GLY A 766 4.46 13.52 -30.98
N GLN A 767 3.54 14.43 -30.66
CA GLN A 767 3.87 15.86 -30.46
C GLN A 767 4.76 16.07 -29.23
N LYS A 768 4.46 15.39 -28.12
CA LYS A 768 5.28 15.41 -26.90
C LYS A 768 6.70 14.93 -27.18
N PHE A 769 6.83 13.78 -27.84
CA PHE A 769 8.14 13.24 -28.24
C PHE A 769 8.90 14.18 -29.19
N ASN A 770 8.19 14.91 -30.07
CA ASN A 770 8.82 15.89 -30.93
C ASN A 770 9.32 17.12 -30.17
N GLU A 771 8.61 17.58 -29.13
CA GLU A 771 9.12 18.63 -28.23
C GLU A 771 10.38 18.16 -27.46
N ASP A 772 10.43 16.89 -27.07
CA ASP A 772 11.55 16.32 -26.31
C ASP A 772 12.88 16.31 -27.10
N LYS A 773 12.82 16.47 -28.43
CA LYS A 773 14.02 16.67 -29.27
C LYS A 773 14.75 17.99 -29.00
N ILE A 774 14.19 18.88 -28.17
CA ILE A 774 14.92 20.05 -27.66
C ILE A 774 16.23 19.66 -26.96
N LEU A 775 16.32 18.46 -26.39
CA LEU A 775 17.56 17.91 -25.85
C LEU A 775 18.71 17.94 -26.87
N LEU A 776 18.43 17.67 -28.16
CA LEU A 776 19.41 17.72 -29.23
C LEU A 776 19.85 19.15 -29.59
N GLN A 777 19.04 20.16 -29.27
CA GLN A 777 19.43 21.57 -29.46
C GLN A 777 20.43 22.03 -28.38
N LEU A 778 20.40 21.42 -27.20
CA LEU A 778 21.34 21.69 -26.10
C LEU A 778 22.65 20.93 -26.22
N LEU A 779 22.66 19.76 -26.87
CA LEU A 779 23.84 18.90 -27.01
C LEU A 779 25.10 19.60 -27.54
N PRO A 780 25.03 20.53 -28.54
CA PRO A 780 26.19 21.30 -28.98
C PRO A 780 26.87 22.10 -27.88
N GLU A 781 26.12 22.63 -26.90
CA GLU A 781 26.66 23.42 -25.79
C GLU A 781 27.59 22.57 -24.92
N PHE A 782 27.14 21.38 -24.54
CA PHE A 782 27.96 20.44 -23.76
C PHE A 782 29.16 19.92 -24.55
N CYS A 783 29.00 19.74 -25.86
CA CYS A 783 30.11 19.40 -26.75
C CYS A 783 31.18 20.50 -26.79
N MET A 784 30.77 21.78 -26.81
CA MET A 784 31.70 22.93 -26.75
C MET A 784 32.46 22.96 -25.43
N ILE A 785 31.79 22.72 -24.30
CA ILE A 785 32.46 22.67 -22.97
C ILE A 785 33.56 21.62 -22.98
N GLY A 786 33.26 20.40 -23.43
CA GLY A 786 34.22 19.30 -23.48
C GLY A 786 35.34 19.49 -24.51
N THR A 787 35.05 20.10 -25.66
CA THR A 787 36.03 20.29 -26.75
C THR A 787 37.03 21.39 -26.46
N PHE A 788 36.57 22.53 -25.93
CA PHE A 788 37.42 23.69 -25.65
C PHE A 788 37.94 23.73 -24.20
N GLY A 789 37.60 22.75 -23.37
CA GLY A 789 38.03 22.70 -21.97
C GLY A 789 37.53 23.88 -21.14
N ILE A 790 36.31 24.36 -21.42
CA ILE A 790 35.76 25.54 -20.76
C ILE A 790 35.53 25.23 -19.27
N ARG A 791 36.27 25.89 -18.37
CA ARG A 791 36.12 25.73 -16.93
C ARG A 791 34.92 26.53 -16.42
N MET A 792 33.82 25.84 -16.13
CA MET A 792 32.62 26.45 -15.55
C MET A 792 32.81 26.76 -14.06
N PRO A 793 32.15 27.80 -13.50
CA PRO A 793 32.21 28.14 -12.08
C PRO A 793 31.72 26.99 -11.19
N SER A 794 30.65 26.32 -11.64
CA SER A 794 30.13 25.08 -11.06
C SER A 794 29.60 24.18 -12.19
N SER A 795 29.44 22.89 -11.91
CA SER A 795 28.92 21.92 -12.88
C SER A 795 28.02 20.92 -12.17
N ASP A 796 26.80 20.77 -12.67
CA ASP A 796 25.86 19.75 -12.24
C ASP A 796 26.22 18.37 -12.82
N SER A 797 25.53 17.35 -12.31
CA SER A 797 25.69 15.95 -12.69
C SER A 797 25.29 15.67 -14.14
N ILE A 798 24.27 16.36 -14.67
CA ILE A 798 23.80 16.19 -16.06
C ILE A 798 24.85 16.71 -17.04
N THR A 799 25.38 17.92 -16.79
CA THR A 799 26.47 18.51 -17.58
C THR A 799 27.67 17.56 -17.66
N LYS A 800 28.11 17.00 -16.51
CA LYS A 800 29.23 16.04 -16.48
C LYS A 800 28.91 14.79 -17.29
N GLY A 801 27.70 14.24 -17.14
CA GLY A 801 27.23 13.07 -17.89
C GLY A 801 27.20 13.28 -19.39
N LEU A 802 26.72 14.44 -19.87
CA LEU A 802 26.65 14.73 -21.31
C LEU A 802 28.04 14.99 -21.92
N ILE A 803 28.99 15.55 -21.17
CA ILE A 803 30.40 15.67 -21.59
C ILE A 803 31.06 14.29 -21.68
N GLU A 804 30.76 13.39 -20.73
CA GLU A 804 31.25 12.02 -20.74
C GLU A 804 30.65 11.21 -21.91
N PHE A 805 29.35 11.33 -22.15
CA PHE A 805 28.64 10.75 -23.28
C PHE A 805 29.29 11.10 -24.63
N ARG A 806 29.73 12.35 -24.82
CA ARG A 806 30.46 12.75 -26.04
C ARG A 806 31.69 11.86 -26.27
N LYS A 807 32.43 11.53 -25.21
CA LYS A 807 33.67 10.74 -25.26
C LYS A 807 33.38 9.24 -25.41
N THR A 808 32.44 8.72 -24.62
CA THR A 808 32.19 7.28 -24.56
C THR A 808 31.22 6.80 -25.63
N LYS A 809 30.35 7.68 -26.15
CA LYS A 809 29.18 7.38 -27.00
C LYS A 809 28.20 6.38 -26.37
N LYS A 810 28.38 6.03 -25.10
CA LYS A 810 27.54 5.05 -24.38
C LYS A 810 26.34 5.75 -23.76
N VAL A 811 25.15 5.21 -24.01
CA VAL A 811 23.90 5.68 -23.41
C VAL A 811 23.47 4.65 -22.37
N ASP A 812 23.72 4.97 -21.10
CA ASP A 812 23.31 4.14 -19.97
C ASP A 812 21.95 4.61 -19.38
N PRO A 813 21.29 3.79 -18.53
CA PRO A 813 20.01 4.15 -17.92
C PRO A 813 20.07 5.43 -17.09
N TRP A 814 21.20 5.72 -16.43
CA TRP A 814 21.35 6.95 -15.64
C TRP A 814 21.34 8.19 -16.52
N LEU A 815 22.05 8.19 -17.64
CA LEU A 815 22.09 9.32 -18.57
C LEU A 815 20.72 9.59 -19.19
N CYS A 816 19.97 8.52 -19.49
CA CYS A 816 18.58 8.63 -19.92
C CYS A 816 17.69 9.26 -18.84
N PHE A 817 17.81 8.80 -17.59
CA PHE A 817 17.10 9.37 -16.46
C PHE A 817 17.46 10.86 -16.25
N ALA A 818 18.75 11.19 -16.19
CA ALA A 818 19.24 12.56 -16.00
C ALA A 818 18.77 13.49 -17.13
N SER A 819 18.82 13.04 -18.38
CA SER A 819 18.33 13.79 -19.53
C SER A 819 16.81 13.95 -19.51
N GLN A 820 16.07 12.93 -19.03
CA GLN A 820 14.63 13.04 -18.83
C GLN A 820 14.29 14.05 -17.73
N ILE A 821 15.04 14.09 -16.63
CA ILE A 821 14.86 15.10 -15.58
C ILE A 821 15.09 16.51 -16.14
N LEU A 822 16.14 16.71 -16.96
CA LEU A 822 16.37 18.00 -17.62
C LEU A 822 15.15 18.40 -18.49
N LEU A 823 14.59 17.46 -19.25
CA LEU A 823 13.38 17.69 -20.05
C LEU A 823 12.16 18.02 -19.17
N ASP A 824 11.93 17.25 -18.10
CA ASP A 824 10.79 17.46 -17.20
C ASP A 824 10.87 18.83 -16.50
N VAL A 825 12.06 19.22 -16.04
CA VAL A 825 12.31 20.55 -15.47
C VAL A 825 12.07 21.63 -16.52
N HIS A 826 12.60 21.46 -17.73
CA HIS A 826 12.39 22.40 -18.83
C HIS A 826 10.90 22.55 -19.18
N HIS A 827 10.16 21.44 -19.24
CA HIS A 827 8.72 21.41 -19.52
C HIS A 827 7.84 21.91 -18.37
N THR A 828 8.32 21.81 -17.13
CA THR A 828 7.63 22.36 -15.96
C THR A 828 7.79 23.88 -15.91
N MET A 829 8.99 24.36 -16.25
CA MET A 829 9.31 25.78 -16.23
C MET A 829 8.68 26.52 -17.42
N ARG A 830 8.72 25.97 -18.65
CA ARG A 830 8.21 26.56 -19.91
C ARG A 830 8.74 27.95 -20.30
N TYR A 831 9.14 28.83 -19.38
CA TYR A 831 9.66 30.18 -19.61
C TYR A 831 11.17 30.29 -19.36
N ASN A 832 11.79 31.31 -19.94
CA ASN A 832 13.23 31.57 -19.83
C ASN A 832 13.64 31.97 -18.40
N THR A 833 14.28 31.06 -17.68
CA THR A 833 14.71 31.21 -16.27
C THR A 833 15.84 32.24 -16.10
N PHE A 834 16.62 32.49 -17.16
CA PHE A 834 17.78 33.40 -17.13
C PHE A 834 17.40 34.86 -16.82
N LYS A 835 16.22 35.33 -17.23
CA LYS A 835 15.76 36.72 -16.97
C LYS A 835 15.58 37.01 -15.48
N TYR A 836 15.17 36.01 -14.69
CA TYR A 836 14.96 36.17 -13.24
C TYR A 836 16.31 36.16 -12.50
N TYR A 837 17.22 35.28 -12.93
CA TYR A 837 18.61 35.23 -12.45
C TYR A 837 19.35 36.56 -12.67
N LEU A 838 19.19 37.18 -13.85
CA LEU A 838 19.83 38.47 -14.18
C LEU A 838 19.39 39.65 -13.30
N ARG A 839 18.24 39.55 -12.63
CA ARG A 839 17.72 40.61 -11.75
C ARG A 839 18.40 40.58 -10.38
N ILE A 840 18.79 39.40 -9.91
CA ILE A 840 19.46 39.17 -8.63
C ILE A 840 20.95 39.52 -8.73
N SER A 841 21.59 39.31 -9.88
CA SER A 841 23.02 39.62 -10.08
C SER A 841 23.35 41.12 -10.21
N LYS A 842 22.35 42.03 -10.22
CA LYS A 842 22.54 43.47 -10.49
C LYS A 842 22.59 44.36 -9.24
N THR A 843 22.51 43.81 -8.03
CA THR A 843 22.20 44.58 -6.80
C THR A 843 23.33 44.80 -5.80
N HIS A 844 24.61 44.76 -6.20
CA HIS A 844 25.71 44.91 -5.22
C HIS A 844 26.78 45.93 -5.66
N PRO A 845 26.71 47.18 -5.21
CA PRO A 845 27.85 48.10 -5.23
C PRO A 845 28.89 47.72 -4.16
N GLN A 846 30.15 48.04 -4.42
CA GLN A 846 31.29 47.82 -3.51
C GLN A 846 31.16 48.73 -2.27
N PRO A 847 31.28 48.20 -1.03
CA PRO A 847 31.37 49.03 0.17
C PRO A 847 32.69 49.83 0.19
N PRO A 848 32.69 51.10 0.63
CA PRO A 848 33.89 51.94 0.61
C PRO A 848 34.97 51.58 1.66
N PHE A 849 34.71 50.62 2.55
CA PHE A 849 35.61 50.15 3.61
C PHE A 849 35.80 48.63 3.47
N TRP A 850 36.81 48.21 2.69
CA TRP A 850 37.05 46.80 2.35
C TRP A 850 38.56 46.50 2.41
N SER A 851 38.95 45.34 2.94
CA SER A 851 40.36 44.95 3.09
C SER A 851 40.95 44.35 1.80
N LYS A 852 42.27 44.41 1.65
CA LYS A 852 42.98 43.87 0.46
C LYS A 852 42.81 42.36 0.26
N GLU A 853 42.56 41.58 1.31
CA GLU A 853 42.34 40.13 1.21
C GLU A 853 40.93 39.78 0.70
N GLY A 854 39.91 40.55 1.08
CA GLY A 854 38.55 40.37 0.54
C GLY A 854 38.42 40.90 -0.90
N ASP A 855 39.35 41.75 -1.35
CA ASP A 855 39.32 42.37 -2.69
C ASP A 855 39.41 41.31 -3.79
N ASP A 856 40.19 40.25 -3.57
CA ASP A 856 40.36 39.17 -4.55
C ASP A 856 39.09 38.32 -4.67
N GLU A 857 38.39 38.09 -3.57
CA GLU A 857 37.11 37.37 -3.54
C GLU A 857 36.00 38.14 -4.28
N ILE A 858 35.92 39.46 -4.07
CA ILE A 858 34.96 40.32 -4.78
C ILE A 858 35.33 40.48 -6.26
N LYS A 859 36.64 40.58 -6.60
CA LYS A 859 37.11 40.57 -8.00
C LYS A 859 36.74 39.27 -8.69
N ASP A 860 36.86 38.13 -8.03
CA ASP A 860 36.48 36.82 -8.56
C ASP A 860 34.96 36.71 -8.80
N ILE A 861 34.15 37.21 -7.87
CA ILE A 861 32.68 37.30 -8.04
C ILE A 861 32.35 38.19 -9.23
N HIS A 862 32.95 39.38 -9.32
CA HIS A 862 32.75 40.32 -10.42
C HIS A 862 33.21 39.72 -11.76
N PHE A 863 34.34 39.02 -11.78
CA PHE A 863 34.85 38.32 -12.95
C PHE A 863 33.91 37.20 -13.39
N THR A 864 33.35 36.44 -12.46
CA THR A 864 32.39 35.37 -12.72
C THR A 864 31.10 35.93 -13.33
N VAL A 865 30.53 36.98 -12.72
CA VAL A 865 29.34 37.68 -13.24
C VAL A 865 29.63 38.28 -14.62
N GLY A 866 30.74 38.98 -14.77
CA GLY A 866 31.13 39.64 -16.02
C GLY A 866 31.36 38.66 -17.16
N SER A 867 32.00 37.52 -16.90
CA SER A 867 32.36 36.54 -17.92
C SER A 867 31.20 35.64 -18.29
N TRP A 868 30.45 35.10 -17.30
CA TRP A 868 29.42 34.09 -17.55
C TRP A 868 28.01 34.66 -17.72
N ILE A 869 27.67 35.71 -16.96
CA ILE A 869 26.32 36.29 -16.95
C ILE A 869 26.18 37.42 -17.95
N ILE A 870 27.20 38.29 -18.08
CA ILE A 870 27.12 39.46 -18.95
C ILE A 870 27.61 39.16 -20.37
N LYS A 871 28.78 38.52 -20.52
CA LYS A 871 29.44 38.35 -21.83
C LYS A 871 28.96 37.13 -22.62
N ASP A 872 28.45 36.09 -21.96
CA ASP A 872 28.17 34.75 -22.53
C ASP A 872 29.37 34.17 -23.30
N PRO A 873 30.21 33.32 -22.66
CA PRO A 873 31.39 32.78 -23.32
C PRO A 873 31.03 31.92 -24.54
N PHE A 874 29.84 31.32 -24.58
CA PHE A 874 29.41 30.46 -25.69
C PHE A 874 28.98 31.26 -26.92
N ALA A 875 28.45 32.48 -26.76
CA ALA A 875 28.07 33.32 -27.89
C ALA A 875 29.28 33.71 -28.76
N GLU A 876 30.43 33.98 -28.13
CA GLU A 876 31.68 34.29 -28.84
C GLU A 876 32.23 33.07 -29.60
N VAL A 877 32.21 31.90 -28.97
CA VAL A 877 32.63 30.63 -29.61
C VAL A 877 31.72 30.26 -30.78
N ARG A 878 30.40 30.43 -30.64
CA ARG A 878 29.43 30.24 -31.74
C ARG A 878 29.70 31.17 -32.91
N ARG A 879 30.00 32.45 -32.64
CA ARG A 879 30.32 33.43 -33.69
C ARG A 879 31.56 33.03 -34.49
N ARG A 880 32.58 32.51 -33.83
CA ARG A 880 33.82 32.03 -34.48
C ARG A 880 33.61 30.74 -35.27
N SER A 881 32.74 29.85 -34.78
CA SER A 881 32.50 28.53 -35.38
C SER A 881 31.52 28.56 -36.56
N MET A 882 30.70 29.61 -36.70
CA MET A 882 29.71 29.78 -37.78
C MET A 882 29.78 31.19 -38.39
N PRO A 883 30.78 31.49 -39.25
CA PRO A 883 30.86 32.78 -39.91
C PRO A 883 29.71 32.94 -40.92
N GLY A 884 28.82 33.91 -40.69
CA GLY A 884 27.80 34.33 -41.68
C GLY A 884 26.33 34.11 -41.30
N ASN A 885 26.02 33.50 -40.14
CA ASN A 885 24.64 33.39 -39.65
C ASN A 885 24.27 34.57 -38.72
N SER A 886 22.98 34.89 -38.66
CA SER A 886 22.39 35.92 -37.78
C SER A 886 22.96 35.87 -36.35
N ALA A 887 23.08 37.03 -35.68
CA ALA A 887 23.66 37.16 -34.34
C ALA A 887 23.27 35.99 -33.41
N PRO A 888 24.25 35.24 -32.85
CA PRO A 888 23.97 34.03 -32.09
C PRO A 888 23.09 34.36 -30.88
N GLU A 889 22.09 33.52 -30.64
CA GLU A 889 21.22 33.63 -29.47
C GLU A 889 22.08 33.62 -28.21
N LYS A 890 21.89 34.64 -27.34
CA LYS A 890 22.69 34.81 -26.13
C LYS A 890 22.13 33.94 -25.01
N HIS A 891 23.03 33.34 -24.23
CA HIS A 891 22.77 32.52 -23.05
C HIS A 891 21.91 31.28 -23.32
N VAL A 892 22.08 30.62 -24.48
CA VAL A 892 21.30 29.40 -24.85
C VAL A 892 21.35 28.35 -23.74
N LEU A 893 22.55 27.97 -23.29
CA LEU A 893 22.74 27.01 -22.20
C LEU A 893 21.98 27.40 -20.93
N LEU A 894 22.22 28.61 -20.40
CA LEU A 894 21.59 29.07 -19.16
C LEU A 894 20.07 29.29 -19.30
N SER A 895 19.59 29.66 -20.49
CA SER A 895 18.17 29.88 -20.74
C SER A 895 17.33 28.60 -20.74
N GLN A 896 17.96 27.46 -21.01
CA GLN A 896 17.32 26.15 -21.17
C GLN A 896 17.78 25.13 -20.11
N HIS A 897 18.68 25.52 -19.19
CA HIS A 897 19.18 24.66 -18.11
C HIS A 897 18.97 25.28 -16.72
N PRO A 898 17.74 25.21 -16.16
CA PRO A 898 17.41 25.83 -14.87
C PRO A 898 18.24 25.30 -13.69
N ILE A 899 18.57 23.99 -13.70
CA ILE A 899 19.42 23.34 -12.68
C ILE A 899 20.80 24.02 -12.63
N LEU A 900 21.45 24.21 -13.79
CA LEU A 900 22.76 24.87 -13.85
C LEU A 900 22.68 26.34 -13.36
N CYS A 901 21.61 27.06 -13.70
CA CYS A 901 21.36 28.40 -13.17
C CYS A 901 21.28 28.44 -11.63
N GLY A 902 20.59 27.47 -11.02
CA GLY A 902 20.49 27.37 -9.58
C GLY A 902 21.83 27.07 -8.90
N LEU A 903 22.67 26.22 -9.51
CA LEU A 903 24.02 25.95 -9.00
C LEU A 903 24.94 27.16 -9.14
N PHE A 904 24.80 27.94 -10.21
CA PHE A 904 25.55 29.19 -10.38
C PHE A 904 25.13 30.20 -9.30
N LEU A 905 23.83 30.29 -9.00
CA LEU A 905 23.33 31.15 -7.93
C LEU A 905 23.84 30.69 -6.55
N PHE A 906 23.80 29.39 -6.28
CA PHE A 906 24.32 28.83 -5.04
C PHE A 906 25.82 29.11 -4.86
N HIS A 907 26.61 28.92 -5.92
CA HIS A 907 28.03 29.23 -5.93
C HIS A 907 28.30 30.70 -5.59
N LEU A 908 27.59 31.64 -6.25
CA LEU A 908 27.71 33.07 -5.95
C LEU A 908 27.30 33.41 -4.52
N ASN A 909 26.23 32.79 -4.00
CA ASN A 909 25.77 33.03 -2.63
C ASN A 909 26.79 32.55 -1.59
N ILE A 910 27.41 31.38 -1.78
CA ILE A 910 28.47 30.89 -0.87
C ILE A 910 29.67 31.83 -0.87
N ARG A 911 30.13 32.26 -2.05
CA ARG A 911 31.26 33.20 -2.17
C ARG A 911 30.95 34.54 -1.49
N MET A 912 29.73 35.06 -1.69
CA MET A 912 29.25 36.27 -0.98
C MET A 912 29.17 36.08 0.53
N GLN A 913 28.74 34.92 1.01
CA GLN A 913 28.70 34.61 2.44
C GLN A 913 30.11 34.51 3.02
N SER A 914 31.07 33.92 2.30
CA SER A 914 32.48 33.88 2.70
C SER A 914 33.06 35.30 2.80
N ALA A 915 32.80 36.14 1.80
CA ALA A 915 33.20 37.56 1.81
C ALA A 915 32.57 38.32 3.00
N GLY A 916 31.28 38.08 3.28
CA GLY A 916 30.58 38.66 4.42
C GLY A 916 31.14 38.18 5.77
N GLN A 917 31.50 36.91 5.88
CA GLN A 917 32.12 36.37 7.09
C GLN A 917 33.49 37.01 7.35
N GLN A 918 34.32 37.18 6.32
CA GLN A 918 35.60 37.89 6.42
C GLN A 918 35.40 39.33 6.90
N LEU A 919 34.39 40.05 6.35
CA LEU A 919 34.05 41.41 6.77
C LEU A 919 33.64 41.47 8.25
N ILE A 920 32.80 40.53 8.70
CA ILE A 920 32.34 40.46 10.10
C ILE A 920 33.51 40.15 11.05
N THR A 921 34.42 39.24 10.67
CA THR A 921 35.61 38.93 11.48
C THR A 921 36.50 40.16 11.64
N GLN A 922 36.75 40.90 10.56
CA GLN A 922 37.53 42.14 10.62
C GLN A 922 36.86 43.24 11.45
N TRP A 923 35.52 43.36 11.37
CA TRP A 923 34.75 44.26 12.24
C TRP A 923 34.97 43.93 13.73
N TYR A 924 34.99 42.63 14.04
CA TYR A 924 35.17 42.14 15.39
C TYR A 924 36.54 42.55 15.95
N ASP A 925 37.60 42.47 15.15
CA ASP A 925 38.96 42.86 15.54
C ASP A 925 39.05 44.34 15.95
N VAL A 926 38.31 45.22 15.28
CA VAL A 926 38.26 46.66 15.64
C VAL A 926 37.58 46.86 17.00
N GLN A 927 36.52 46.10 17.31
CA GLN A 927 35.86 46.15 18.62
C GLN A 927 36.77 45.63 19.74
N GLN A 928 37.55 44.58 19.49
CA GLN A 928 38.56 44.08 20.45
C GLN A 928 39.64 45.13 20.71
N LEU A 929 40.14 45.78 19.65
CA LEU A 929 41.10 46.88 19.76
C LEU A 929 40.51 48.08 20.52
N ALA A 930 39.23 48.40 20.35
CA ALA A 930 38.54 49.44 21.11
C ALA A 930 38.43 49.08 22.61
N LEU A 931 38.12 47.81 22.92
CA LEU A 931 38.07 47.26 24.28
C LEU A 931 39.44 47.23 24.96
N LEU A 932 40.53 47.03 24.20
CA LEU A 932 41.90 47.09 24.70
C LEU A 932 42.43 48.52 24.84
N TYR A 933 42.12 49.40 23.89
CA TYR A 933 42.52 50.81 23.91
C TYR A 933 41.94 51.55 25.12
N ASN A 934 40.68 51.25 25.47
CA ASN A 934 39.98 51.91 26.56
C ASN A 934 40.69 51.83 27.94
N PRO A 935 41.07 50.65 28.47
CA PRO A 935 41.78 50.56 29.74
C PRO A 935 43.19 51.18 29.69
N VAL A 936 43.92 51.06 28.58
CA VAL A 936 45.25 51.68 28.42
C VAL A 936 45.15 53.22 28.54
N LYS A 937 44.12 53.81 27.95
CA LYS A 937 43.84 55.25 28.06
C LYS A 937 43.43 55.65 29.48
N VAL A 938 42.61 54.85 30.16
CA VAL A 938 42.03 55.20 31.46
C VAL A 938 43.02 54.97 32.62
N GLN A 939 43.81 53.90 32.58
CA GLN A 939 44.63 53.45 33.71
C GLN A 939 46.11 53.79 33.57
N THR A 940 46.71 53.58 32.41
CA THR A 940 48.17 53.59 32.27
C THR A 940 48.67 54.91 31.69
N HIS A 941 48.09 55.40 30.59
CA HIS A 941 48.57 56.59 29.87
C HIS A 941 47.40 57.53 29.52
N LYS A 942 47.07 58.46 30.42
CA LYS A 942 45.98 59.44 30.22
C LYS A 942 46.13 60.34 28.98
N ASN A 943 47.35 60.45 28.44
CA ASN A 943 47.66 61.22 27.24
C ASN A 943 47.64 60.38 25.94
N LEU A 944 47.28 59.09 26.00
CA LEU A 944 47.19 58.24 24.81
C LEU A 944 45.96 58.61 23.99
N SER A 945 46.17 59.41 22.94
CA SER A 945 45.15 59.77 21.96
C SER A 945 45.25 58.87 20.74
N TRP A 946 44.21 58.10 20.45
CA TRP A 946 44.01 57.45 19.16
C TRP A 946 42.77 58.07 18.52
N PRO A 947 42.94 59.18 17.77
CA PRO A 947 41.81 59.98 17.27
C PRO A 947 40.84 59.15 16.43
N ASP A 948 41.36 58.26 15.57
CA ASP A 948 40.55 57.42 14.70
C ASP A 948 39.70 56.41 15.50
N MET A 949 40.26 55.80 16.55
CA MET A 949 39.52 54.88 17.41
C MET A 949 38.46 55.60 18.26
N GLU A 950 38.73 56.82 18.73
CA GLU A 950 37.73 57.63 19.44
C GLU A 950 36.61 58.09 18.51
N ALA A 951 36.94 58.54 17.29
CA ALA A 951 35.94 58.88 16.27
C ALA A 951 35.09 57.65 15.91
N PHE A 952 35.72 56.49 15.77
CA PHE A 952 35.04 55.22 15.52
C PHE A 952 34.05 54.84 16.64
N ILE A 953 34.50 54.93 17.91
CA ILE A 953 33.64 54.68 19.09
C ILE A 953 32.45 55.67 19.14
N GLU A 954 32.66 56.92 18.73
CA GLU A 954 31.63 57.96 18.72
C GLU A 954 30.60 57.73 17.62
N ILE A 955 31.05 57.43 16.39
CA ILE A 955 30.19 57.16 15.23
C ILE A 955 29.25 55.96 15.50
N HIS A 956 29.79 54.87 16.04
CA HIS A 956 29.03 53.65 16.26
C HIS A 956 28.30 53.60 17.61
N GLY A 957 28.55 54.59 18.48
CA GLY A 957 27.94 54.67 19.79
C GLY A 957 28.63 53.78 20.83
N LYS A 958 28.92 54.36 22.00
CA LYS A 958 29.65 53.70 23.09
C LYS A 958 28.97 52.41 23.57
N SER A 959 27.64 52.34 23.55
CA SER A 959 26.87 51.18 24.02
C SER A 959 26.82 50.01 23.03
N HIS A 960 27.17 50.24 21.77
CA HIS A 960 27.31 49.19 20.76
C HIS A 960 28.72 48.62 20.72
N ILE A 961 29.75 49.47 20.88
CA ILE A 961 31.14 49.02 20.95
C ILE A 961 31.44 48.34 22.29
N PHE A 962 30.94 48.89 23.39
CA PHE A 962 31.06 48.30 24.71
C PHE A 962 29.70 47.79 25.15
N ILE A 963 29.55 46.48 25.36
CA ILE A 963 28.29 45.89 25.84
C ILE A 963 27.86 46.62 27.12
N GLY A 964 26.82 47.46 27.02
CA GLY A 964 26.37 48.34 28.09
C GLY A 964 27.02 49.74 28.06
N SER A 965 27.77 50.09 29.11
CA SER A 965 28.46 51.39 29.21
C SER A 965 29.92 51.28 28.75
N ARG A 966 30.69 52.38 28.76
CA ARG A 966 32.15 52.32 28.52
C ARG A 966 32.85 51.74 29.78
N PRO A 967 33.73 50.73 29.66
CA PRO A 967 34.36 50.11 30.84
C PRO A 967 35.25 51.11 31.58
N LYS A 968 35.31 51.02 32.91
CA LYS A 968 36.10 51.95 33.73
C LYS A 968 37.50 51.44 34.08
N ASN A 969 37.73 50.13 33.97
CA ASN A 969 39.00 49.49 34.32
C ASN A 969 39.27 48.28 33.41
N ALA A 970 40.49 47.72 33.48
CA ALA A 970 40.88 46.56 32.68
C ALA A 970 39.99 45.33 32.96
N GLY A 971 39.62 45.08 34.22
CA GLY A 971 38.76 43.95 34.60
C GLY A 971 37.36 44.02 33.98
N GLU A 972 36.74 45.20 33.97
CA GLU A 972 35.45 45.42 33.27
C GLU A 972 35.59 45.31 31.76
N SER A 973 36.72 45.75 31.18
CA SER A 973 36.98 45.62 29.74
C SER A 973 37.12 44.16 29.34
N LEU A 974 37.84 43.36 30.13
CA LEU A 974 38.00 41.92 29.91
C LEU A 974 36.67 41.18 30.06
N ASN A 975 35.91 41.41 31.14
CA ASN A 975 34.59 40.78 31.31
C ASN A 975 33.63 41.11 30.15
N ARG A 976 33.67 42.34 29.61
CA ARG A 976 32.82 42.74 28.47
C ARG A 976 33.31 42.16 27.15
N LEU A 977 34.62 41.99 26.99
CA LEU A 977 35.21 41.28 25.85
C LEU A 977 34.86 39.79 25.89
N GLU A 978 34.92 39.13 27.05
CA GLU A 978 34.48 37.74 27.26
C GLU A 978 32.99 37.57 26.94
N LEU A 979 32.14 38.51 27.41
CA LEU A 979 30.72 38.53 27.07
C LEU A 979 30.46 38.73 25.58
N ALA A 980 31.26 39.56 24.91
CA ALA A 980 31.12 39.77 23.47
C ALA A 980 31.56 38.53 22.69
N THR A 981 32.65 37.89 23.09
CA THR A 981 33.32 36.79 22.36
C THR A 981 32.76 35.41 22.71
N ALA A 982 31.83 35.33 23.67
CA ALA A 982 31.23 34.09 24.18
C ALA A 982 32.23 33.08 24.76
N VAL A 983 33.44 33.52 25.15
CA VAL A 983 34.44 32.68 25.83
C VAL A 983 34.09 32.64 27.32
N THR A 984 33.67 31.48 27.83
CA THR A 984 33.32 31.29 29.24
C THR A 984 34.57 31.01 30.08
N LYS A 985 34.61 31.51 31.33
CA LYS A 985 35.73 31.39 32.30
C LYS A 985 36.27 29.96 32.52
N THR A 986 35.51 28.93 32.17
CA THR A 986 35.94 27.53 32.21
C THR A 986 37.06 27.20 31.22
N ALA A 987 37.16 27.89 30.07
CA ALA A 987 38.17 27.61 29.06
C ALA A 987 39.58 28.17 29.39
N ILE A 988 39.68 29.11 30.33
CA ILE A 988 40.96 29.77 30.69
C ILE A 988 41.65 29.08 31.88
N CYS A 989 40.90 28.35 32.74
CA CYS A 989 41.46 27.62 33.88
C CYS A 989 42.17 26.30 33.52
N GLU A 990 42.06 25.79 32.29
CA GLU A 990 42.69 24.51 31.89
C GLU A 990 44.07 24.67 31.21
N GLN A 991 44.57 25.90 31.03
CA GLN A 991 45.89 26.17 30.43
C GLN A 991 46.94 26.75 31.38
N SER A 992 46.74 26.66 32.70
CA SER A 992 47.83 26.87 33.67
C SER A 992 48.50 25.53 33.99
N VAL A 993 49.40 25.07 33.11
CA VAL A 993 50.40 24.05 33.43
C VAL A 993 51.79 24.61 33.08
N GLU A 994 52.61 24.69 34.12
CA GLU A 994 54.08 24.67 34.13
C GLU A 994 54.86 25.71 33.31
N GLY A 995 55.42 26.68 34.05
CA GLY A 995 56.84 27.00 33.93
C GLY A 995 57.20 28.20 33.07
N LEU A 996 57.29 29.39 33.69
CA LEU A 996 58.25 30.44 33.34
C LEU A 996 58.57 31.25 34.62
N PRO A 997 59.84 31.60 34.87
CA PRO A 997 60.30 32.08 36.17
C PRO A 997 59.94 33.56 36.41
N ALA A 998 59.78 33.89 37.69
CA ALA A 998 59.56 35.23 38.19
C ALA A 998 60.68 36.20 37.76
N VAL A 999 60.30 37.40 37.33
CA VAL A 999 61.15 38.59 37.28
C VAL A 999 60.45 39.66 38.14
N PRO A 1000 61.18 40.40 39.01
CA PRO A 1000 60.57 41.13 40.12
C PRO A 1000 59.92 42.45 39.70
N GLU A 1001 59.03 42.92 40.55
CA GLU A 1001 58.39 44.24 40.54
C GLU A 1001 59.42 45.38 40.53
N ASP A 1002 59.30 46.27 39.55
CA ASP A 1002 59.47 47.73 39.65
C ASP A 1002 58.69 48.42 38.52
#